data_AF-A0A942GWV7-F1
#
_entry.id   AF-A0A942GWV7-F1
#
_cell.length_a   1.000
_cell.length_b   1.000
_cell.length_c   1.000
_cell.angle_alpha   90.00
_cell.angle_beta   90.00
_cell.angle_gamma   90.00
#
_symmetry.space_group_name_H-M   'P 1'
#
loop_
_entity.id
_entity.type
_entity.pdbx_description
1 polymer ?
#
loop_
_entity_poly.entity_id
_entity_poly.type
_entity_poly.pdbx_seq_one_letter_code
_entity_poly.pdbx_strand_id
1 'polypeptide(L)'
;MPTEVKSKGMSAVITDLAKEFEVVPGVVFSVLDDLGLEHDGATVEADGDTLELIKVSLLEKVDSKEITLKPGATPRDVASALDVPQSEIQKALVMKHKVMATLTTALKDDVVEKLLDAYGYTLRTASAPTAKPAKKAPADVKPKGVQKRPPVVTIMGHVDHGKTSLLDKIRTANVAAKEHGGITQHIGAYQVELPEGTITFLDTPGHAAFTAMRARGAQVTDIAILVVAADDGIMPQTKEAIQHIQNADVPMIVAVNKIDRPDAQPDRVLQQLTEFNVIPEAFGGQVITCNVSALTGEGIPHLLEMILLQADVMELKADPKGTLKGTVVEAKLERGRGPVATVLVNEGTLKVGDSICVGQTYGRIKAMTDYLGERMAEAGPSSPVEILGLSNVPMAGDTVEFFADEREARAVAEKRIQEYNAKTYTTKSRGLSLRDLRDRLNSTELKELRLVVKADVQGSVEAVKGMLEKVKNDEVETKIILSGVGPIAKSDVDLAAAAEAIVVGFNVKPEGEAKKEAEKRKVEIRSYTIIYELIEDIEAAVKGMLEPKFEEQYLGTVEIRIRFQFGRKGIIAGCYVTDGKATRNAQCRVRRGKEIVYDGRIGSLKHLKDDVREVTNGMECGITFDDFESFQEGDVIEVFEMIQVND
;
A
#
# COMPACT_ATOMS: atom_id res chain seq x y z
N MET A 1 -56.89 -0.68 -10.57
CA MET A 1 -56.41 -0.34 -11.92
C MET A 1 -56.65 1.13 -12.16
N PRO A 2 -55.61 1.95 -12.26
CA PRO A 2 -55.66 3.18 -13.03
C PRO A 2 -54.75 3.05 -14.26
N THR A 3 -55.42 3.13 -15.39
CA THR A 3 -55.01 3.49 -16.76
C THR A 3 -53.59 4.03 -16.95
N GLU A 4 -52.77 3.26 -17.68
CA GLU A 4 -51.63 3.78 -18.45
C GLU A 4 -52.14 4.72 -19.54
N VAL A 5 -51.82 6.01 -19.43
CA VAL A 5 -51.86 6.93 -20.58
C VAL A 5 -50.49 6.81 -21.25
N LYS A 6 -50.40 6.02 -22.32
CA LYS A 6 -49.27 6.10 -23.25
C LYS A 6 -49.37 7.44 -23.98
N SER A 7 -48.62 8.45 -23.54
CA SER A 7 -48.33 9.61 -24.39
C SER A 7 -47.55 9.10 -25.61
N LYS A 8 -48.09 9.34 -26.81
CA LYS A 8 -47.36 9.09 -28.05
C LYS A 8 -46.23 10.12 -28.11
N GLY A 9 -44.99 9.70 -27.92
CA GLY A 9 -43.83 10.54 -28.23
C GLY A 9 -43.89 10.98 -29.70
N MET A 10 -43.74 12.27 -29.96
CA MET A 10 -43.55 12.79 -31.31
C MET A 10 -42.04 12.85 -31.57
N SER A 11 -41.59 12.27 -32.68
CA SER A 11 -40.20 12.41 -33.12
C SER A 11 -40.06 13.69 -33.96
N ALA A 12 -39.11 14.55 -33.59
CA ALA A 12 -38.77 15.76 -34.33
C ALA A 12 -37.36 15.63 -34.92
N VAL A 13 -37.18 16.08 -36.16
CA VAL A 13 -35.88 16.03 -36.86
C VAL A 13 -35.07 17.28 -36.49
N ILE A 14 -33.85 17.08 -35.99
CA ILE A 14 -33.01 18.14 -35.40
C ILE A 14 -32.59 19.18 -36.45
N THR A 15 -32.35 18.75 -37.69
CA THR A 15 -32.02 19.64 -38.82
C THR A 15 -33.18 20.53 -39.25
N ASP A 16 -34.42 20.08 -39.04
CA ASP A 16 -35.60 20.87 -39.41
C ASP A 16 -35.87 21.93 -38.34
N LEU A 17 -35.67 21.59 -37.06
CA LEU A 17 -35.65 22.54 -35.95
C LEU A 17 -34.53 23.59 -36.12
N ALA A 18 -33.33 23.17 -36.51
CA ALA A 18 -32.22 24.07 -36.79
C ALA A 18 -32.56 25.10 -37.88
N LYS A 19 -33.21 24.65 -38.97
CA LYS A 19 -33.67 25.53 -40.06
C LYS A 19 -34.84 26.43 -39.67
N GLU A 20 -35.77 25.95 -38.85
CA GLU A 20 -36.92 26.72 -38.39
C GLU A 20 -36.50 27.95 -37.56
N PHE A 21 -35.40 27.85 -36.82
CA PHE A 21 -34.89 28.90 -35.93
C PHE A 21 -33.60 29.57 -36.42
N GLU A 22 -33.18 29.32 -37.67
CA GLU A 22 -31.95 29.86 -38.28
C GLU A 22 -30.65 29.63 -37.47
N VAL A 23 -30.54 28.49 -36.77
CA VAL A 23 -29.37 28.10 -35.97
C VAL A 23 -28.68 26.85 -36.54
N VAL A 24 -27.41 26.61 -36.17
CA VAL A 24 -26.71 25.37 -36.56
C VAL A 24 -27.15 24.19 -35.68
N PRO A 25 -27.15 22.94 -36.19
CA PRO A 25 -27.54 21.75 -35.43
C PRO A 25 -26.78 21.58 -34.11
N GLY A 26 -25.53 22.04 -34.05
CA GLY A 26 -24.71 22.08 -32.83
C GLY A 26 -25.34 22.86 -31.66
N VAL A 27 -26.06 23.95 -31.96
CA VAL A 27 -26.77 24.74 -30.94
C VAL A 27 -28.01 23.99 -30.46
N VAL A 28 -28.69 23.26 -31.35
CA VAL A 28 -29.82 22.41 -30.97
C VAL A 28 -29.38 21.29 -30.05
N PHE A 29 -28.25 20.63 -30.32
CA PHE A 29 -27.68 19.64 -29.38
C PHE A 29 -27.39 20.26 -28.00
N SER A 30 -26.87 21.49 -27.95
CA SER A 30 -26.61 22.16 -26.68
C SER A 30 -27.89 22.43 -25.86
N VAL A 31 -29.00 22.76 -26.53
CA VAL A 31 -30.30 22.97 -25.88
C VAL A 31 -30.90 21.65 -25.40
N LEU A 32 -30.78 20.59 -26.21
CA LEU A 32 -31.24 19.26 -25.82
C LEU A 32 -30.46 18.72 -24.61
N ASP A 33 -29.14 18.91 -24.59
CA ASP A 33 -28.29 18.57 -23.44
C ASP A 33 -28.63 19.39 -22.20
N ASP A 34 -28.84 20.71 -22.33
CA ASP A 34 -29.23 21.57 -21.19
C ASP A 34 -30.61 21.18 -20.62
N LEU A 35 -31.52 20.69 -21.47
CA LEU A 35 -32.84 20.15 -21.07
C LEU A 35 -32.77 18.69 -20.61
N GLY A 36 -31.62 18.01 -20.74
CA GLY A 36 -31.41 16.63 -20.34
C GLY A 36 -32.16 15.60 -21.19
N LEU A 37 -32.40 15.90 -22.47
CA LEU A 37 -33.13 15.05 -23.40
C LEU A 37 -32.17 14.18 -24.21
N GLU A 38 -32.42 12.87 -24.25
CA GLU A 38 -31.64 11.95 -25.07
C GLU A 38 -31.97 12.13 -26.56
N HIS A 39 -30.93 12.23 -27.39
CA HIS A 39 -31.07 12.33 -28.83
C HIS A 39 -30.08 11.41 -29.55
N ASP A 40 -30.46 10.89 -30.72
CA ASP A 40 -29.63 9.99 -31.53
C ASP A 40 -28.68 10.73 -32.49
N GLY A 41 -28.74 12.08 -32.49
CA GLY A 41 -27.94 12.95 -33.34
C GLY A 41 -28.64 13.38 -34.64
N ALA A 42 -29.81 12.81 -34.96
CA ALA A 42 -30.62 13.19 -36.11
C ALA A 42 -32.06 13.54 -35.72
N THR A 43 -32.60 12.87 -34.71
CA THR A 43 -33.96 13.03 -34.20
C THR A 43 -33.98 13.08 -32.67
N VAL A 44 -35.01 13.74 -32.14
CA VAL A 44 -35.32 13.74 -30.71
C VAL A 44 -36.76 13.27 -30.53
N GLU A 45 -36.98 12.35 -29.60
CA GLU A 45 -38.33 11.93 -29.21
C GLU A 45 -38.76 12.75 -27.99
N ALA A 46 -39.82 13.55 -28.15
CA ALA A 46 -40.34 14.41 -27.09
C ALA A 46 -41.88 14.47 -27.14
N ASP A 47 -42.51 14.71 -26.00
CA ASP A 47 -43.94 15.02 -25.93
C ASP A 47 -44.20 16.49 -26.33
N GLY A 48 -45.48 16.84 -26.56
CA GLY A 48 -45.87 18.16 -27.07
C GLY A 48 -45.39 19.33 -26.21
N ASP A 49 -45.46 19.17 -24.89
CA ASP A 49 -45.06 20.21 -23.93
C ASP A 49 -43.54 20.37 -23.89
N THR A 50 -42.77 19.27 -24.02
CA THR A 50 -41.30 19.33 -24.10
C THR A 50 -40.83 19.93 -25.42
N LEU A 51 -41.53 19.65 -26.54
CA LEU A 51 -41.24 20.28 -27.83
C LEU A 51 -41.45 21.80 -27.80
N GLU A 52 -42.48 22.29 -27.11
CA GLU A 52 -42.65 23.74 -26.90
C GLU A 52 -41.51 24.32 -26.06
N LEU A 53 -41.07 23.62 -25.02
CA LEU A 53 -39.96 24.05 -24.17
C LEU A 53 -38.63 24.16 -24.96
N ILE A 54 -38.37 23.19 -25.86
CA ILE A 54 -37.22 23.21 -26.78
C ILE A 54 -37.29 24.44 -27.69
N LYS A 55 -38.45 24.73 -28.29
CA LYS A 55 -38.64 25.91 -29.16
C LYS A 55 -38.42 27.23 -28.43
N VAL A 56 -38.92 27.36 -27.20
CA VAL A 56 -38.70 28.55 -26.37
C VAL A 56 -37.22 28.72 -26.04
N SER A 57 -36.54 27.62 -25.69
CA SER A 57 -35.12 27.64 -25.33
C SER A 57 -34.22 27.94 -26.53
N LEU A 58 -34.62 27.51 -27.73
CA LEU A 58 -33.96 27.84 -28.99
C LEU A 58 -34.11 29.34 -29.33
N LEU A 59 -35.29 29.93 -29.11
CA LEU A 59 -35.53 31.37 -29.31
C LEU A 59 -34.65 32.25 -28.41
N GLU A 60 -34.35 31.82 -27.19
CA GLU A 60 -33.46 32.55 -26.27
C GLU A 60 -31.97 32.44 -26.66
N LYS A 61 -31.61 31.44 -27.47
CA LYS A 61 -30.22 31.11 -27.83
C LYS A 61 -29.87 31.34 -29.30
N VAL A 62 -30.72 32.03 -30.06
CA VAL A 62 -30.50 32.33 -31.49
C VAL A 62 -29.16 33.06 -31.74
N ASP A 63 -28.72 33.91 -30.80
CA ASP A 63 -27.45 34.65 -30.89
C ASP A 63 -26.24 33.93 -30.24
N SER A 64 -26.43 32.73 -29.69
CA SER A 64 -25.36 32.01 -28.98
C SER A 64 -24.43 31.26 -29.95
N LYS A 65 -23.12 31.45 -29.75
CA LYS A 65 -22.06 30.83 -30.58
C LYS A 65 -21.42 29.60 -29.93
N GLU A 66 -22.13 28.96 -29.00
CA GLU A 66 -21.62 27.81 -28.25
C GLU A 66 -22.10 26.51 -28.88
N ILE A 67 -21.17 25.59 -29.14
CA ILE A 67 -21.47 24.24 -29.64
C ILE A 67 -20.96 23.21 -28.64
N THR A 68 -21.85 22.30 -28.25
CA THR A 68 -21.52 21.17 -27.36
C THR A 68 -21.19 19.94 -28.19
N LEU A 69 -20.01 19.34 -27.96
CA LEU A 69 -19.59 18.08 -28.59
C LEU A 69 -19.10 17.08 -27.52
N LYS A 70 -19.29 15.79 -27.79
CA LYS A 70 -18.80 14.70 -26.94
C LYS A 70 -17.26 14.59 -26.99
N PRO A 71 -16.58 14.22 -25.90
CA PRO A 71 -15.14 13.99 -25.89
C PRO A 71 -14.73 12.93 -26.92
N GLY A 72 -13.69 13.20 -27.70
CA GLY A 72 -13.25 12.32 -28.80
C GLY A 72 -14.08 12.42 -30.08
N ALA A 73 -14.77 13.54 -30.31
CA ALA A 73 -15.53 13.81 -31.52
C ALA A 73 -14.70 13.57 -32.80
N THR A 74 -15.33 12.94 -33.80
CA THR A 74 -14.71 12.71 -35.11
C THR A 74 -14.90 13.93 -36.02
N PRO A 75 -14.08 14.11 -37.08
CA PRO A 75 -14.30 15.18 -38.07
C PRO A 75 -15.70 15.15 -38.69
N ARG A 76 -16.33 13.97 -38.75
CA ARG A 76 -17.72 13.80 -39.18
C ARG A 76 -18.73 14.41 -38.20
N ASP A 77 -18.49 14.27 -36.91
CA ASP A 77 -19.38 14.82 -35.87
C ASP A 77 -19.31 16.35 -35.84
N VAL A 78 -18.11 16.91 -36.02
CA VAL A 78 -17.91 18.36 -36.16
C VAL A 78 -18.58 18.91 -37.42
N ALA A 79 -18.55 18.15 -38.53
CA ALA A 79 -19.22 18.53 -39.79
C ALA A 79 -20.74 18.59 -39.64
N SER A 80 -21.32 17.59 -38.97
CA SER A 80 -22.75 17.55 -38.67
C SER A 80 -23.17 18.67 -37.71
N ALA A 81 -22.34 19.02 -36.73
CA ALA A 81 -22.65 20.09 -35.78
C ALA A 81 -22.60 21.50 -36.40
N LEU A 82 -21.72 21.72 -37.37
CA LEU A 82 -21.57 22.99 -38.09
C LEU A 82 -22.45 23.12 -39.35
N ASP A 83 -23.11 22.04 -39.78
CA ASP A 83 -23.82 21.94 -41.08
C ASP A 83 -22.93 22.27 -42.30
N VAL A 84 -21.67 21.82 -42.27
CA VAL A 84 -20.66 22.06 -43.33
C VAL A 84 -20.26 20.74 -44.00
N PRO A 85 -20.01 20.70 -45.33
CA PRO A 85 -19.57 19.49 -46.01
C PRO A 85 -18.29 18.89 -45.40
N GLN A 86 -18.27 17.57 -45.17
CA GLN A 86 -17.13 16.85 -44.57
C GLN A 86 -15.79 17.11 -45.29
N SER A 87 -15.82 17.32 -46.61
CA SER A 87 -14.63 17.64 -47.42
C SER A 87 -13.98 18.97 -47.06
N GLU A 88 -14.74 19.93 -46.55
CA GLU A 88 -14.25 21.26 -46.18
C GLU A 88 -13.57 21.25 -44.81
N ILE A 89 -14.15 20.50 -43.85
CA ILE A 89 -13.50 20.24 -42.55
C ILE A 89 -12.20 19.45 -42.73
N GLN A 90 -12.19 18.46 -43.61
CA GLN A 90 -10.97 17.70 -43.90
C GLN A 90 -9.87 18.58 -44.52
N LYS A 91 -10.23 19.50 -45.43
CA LYS A 91 -9.29 20.50 -45.97
C LYS A 91 -8.78 21.45 -44.89
N ALA A 92 -9.66 21.97 -44.02
CA ALA A 92 -9.28 22.86 -42.93
C ALA A 92 -8.34 22.17 -41.93
N LEU A 93 -8.60 20.91 -41.58
CA LEU A 93 -7.78 20.11 -40.67
C LEU A 93 -6.35 19.91 -41.21
N VAL A 94 -6.23 19.56 -42.50
CA VAL A 94 -4.94 19.29 -43.15
C VAL A 94 -4.18 20.57 -43.49
N MET A 95 -4.85 21.58 -44.07
CA MET A 95 -4.18 22.81 -44.54
C MET A 95 -3.90 23.81 -43.42
N LYS A 96 -4.85 24.04 -42.49
CA LYS A 96 -4.71 25.07 -41.45
C LYS A 96 -4.07 24.53 -40.18
N HIS A 97 -4.38 23.29 -39.80
CA HIS A 97 -3.93 22.72 -38.52
C HIS A 97 -2.83 21.65 -38.66
N LYS A 98 -2.45 21.28 -39.90
CA LYS A 98 -1.41 20.27 -40.21
C LYS A 98 -1.65 18.90 -39.53
N VAL A 99 -2.90 18.55 -39.27
CA VAL A 99 -3.28 17.26 -38.69
C VAL A 99 -3.85 16.37 -39.80
N MET A 100 -3.21 15.23 -40.06
CA MET A 100 -3.77 14.20 -40.94
C MET A 100 -4.62 13.25 -40.10
N ALA A 101 -5.95 13.42 -40.16
CA ALA A 101 -6.91 12.51 -39.55
C ALA A 101 -7.94 12.04 -40.58
N THR A 102 -8.36 10.78 -40.45
CA THR A 102 -9.45 10.20 -41.25
C THR A 102 -10.80 10.63 -40.66
N LEU A 103 -11.88 10.61 -41.45
CA LEU A 103 -13.22 11.07 -41.02
C LEU A 103 -13.78 10.35 -39.77
N THR A 104 -13.24 9.18 -39.42
CA THR A 104 -13.64 8.35 -38.28
C THR A 104 -12.64 8.38 -37.12
N THR A 105 -11.52 9.09 -37.25
CA THR A 105 -10.49 9.17 -36.22
C THR A 105 -10.90 10.21 -35.18
N ALA A 106 -10.93 9.81 -33.90
CA ALA A 106 -11.21 10.72 -32.79
C ALA A 106 -10.18 11.86 -32.74
N LEU A 107 -10.66 13.11 -32.70
CA LEU A 107 -9.81 14.29 -32.56
C LEU A 107 -9.57 14.61 -31.08
N LYS A 108 -8.43 15.24 -30.78
CA LYS A 108 -8.17 15.83 -29.46
C LYS A 108 -8.94 17.13 -29.31
N ASP A 109 -9.41 17.42 -28.10
CA ASP A 109 -10.25 18.59 -27.79
C ASP A 109 -9.59 19.92 -28.22
N ASP A 110 -8.27 20.08 -28.02
CA ASP A 110 -7.50 21.26 -28.48
C ASP A 110 -7.56 21.51 -30.00
N VAL A 111 -7.73 20.44 -30.79
CA VAL A 111 -7.83 20.52 -32.25
C VAL A 111 -9.26 20.84 -32.66
N VAL A 112 -10.24 20.32 -31.92
CA VAL A 112 -11.68 20.61 -32.13
C VAL A 112 -11.98 22.06 -31.81
N GLU A 113 -11.44 22.59 -30.71
CA GLU A 113 -11.60 23.99 -30.30
C GLU A 113 -11.07 24.96 -31.36
N LYS A 114 -9.86 24.72 -31.88
CA LYS A 114 -9.26 25.54 -32.95
C LYS A 114 -10.03 25.47 -34.26
N LEU A 115 -10.68 24.33 -34.54
CA LEU A 115 -11.48 24.16 -35.74
C LEU A 115 -12.79 24.94 -35.62
N LEU A 116 -13.45 24.89 -34.45
CA LEU A 116 -14.66 25.65 -34.17
C LEU A 116 -14.41 27.17 -34.16
N ASP A 117 -13.29 27.61 -33.58
CA ASP A 117 -12.90 29.03 -33.54
C ASP A 117 -12.71 29.60 -34.96
N ALA A 118 -12.20 28.80 -35.90
CA ALA A 118 -12.06 29.21 -37.30
C ALA A 118 -13.40 29.43 -38.03
N TYR A 119 -14.51 28.87 -37.51
CA TYR A 119 -15.87 29.10 -37.98
C TYR A 119 -16.66 30.05 -37.04
N GLY A 120 -16.00 30.61 -36.03
CA GLY A 120 -16.60 31.58 -35.11
C GLY A 120 -17.46 30.98 -34.00
N TYR A 121 -17.26 29.71 -33.65
CA TYR A 121 -17.97 29.01 -32.57
C TYR A 121 -17.01 28.58 -31.46
N THR A 122 -17.48 28.58 -30.21
CA THR A 122 -16.70 28.15 -29.04
C THR A 122 -17.15 26.76 -28.57
N LEU A 123 -16.18 25.89 -28.29
CA LEU A 123 -16.44 24.53 -27.80
C LEU A 123 -16.85 24.57 -26.33
N ARG A 124 -18.08 24.12 -26.03
CA ARG A 124 -18.48 23.76 -24.67
C ARG A 124 -18.20 22.26 -24.52
N THR A 125 -17.14 21.91 -23.81
CA THR A 125 -16.85 20.49 -23.54
C THR A 125 -18.00 19.91 -22.73
N ALA A 126 -18.65 18.86 -23.28
CA ALA A 126 -19.58 18.07 -22.51
C ALA A 126 -18.79 17.37 -21.39
N SER A 127 -18.68 18.04 -20.24
CA SER A 127 -18.44 17.38 -18.97
C SER A 127 -19.46 16.25 -18.93
N ALA A 128 -18.99 15.00 -18.99
CA ALA A 128 -19.80 13.78 -18.86
C ALA A 128 -20.97 14.06 -17.92
N PRO A 129 -22.21 13.68 -18.28
CA PRO A 129 -23.38 14.06 -17.52
C PRO A 129 -23.07 13.82 -16.06
N THR A 130 -22.87 14.91 -15.33
CA THR A 130 -23.00 14.89 -13.90
C THR A 130 -24.45 14.52 -13.75
N ALA A 131 -24.71 13.20 -13.61
CA ALA A 131 -25.84 12.74 -12.87
C ALA A 131 -25.95 13.73 -11.73
N LYS A 132 -27.04 14.53 -11.71
CA LYS A 132 -27.33 15.52 -10.68
C LYS A 132 -26.66 15.00 -9.42
N PRO A 133 -25.66 15.70 -8.84
CA PRO A 133 -24.94 15.15 -7.70
C PRO A 133 -26.01 14.62 -6.77
N ALA A 134 -26.08 13.28 -6.63
CA ALA A 134 -27.08 12.63 -5.78
C ALA A 134 -27.00 13.42 -4.51
N LYS A 135 -28.06 14.20 -4.20
CA LYS A 135 -27.98 15.40 -3.35
C LYS A 135 -26.93 15.12 -2.29
N LYS A 136 -25.71 15.65 -2.45
CA LYS A 136 -24.73 15.56 -1.36
C LYS A 136 -25.52 16.13 -0.20
N ALA A 137 -25.74 15.32 0.83
CA ALA A 137 -26.48 15.77 2.00
C ALA A 137 -25.93 17.17 2.32
N PRO A 138 -26.79 18.20 2.38
CA PRO A 138 -26.36 19.58 2.26
C PRO A 138 -25.16 19.82 3.16
N ALA A 139 -24.02 20.18 2.54
CA ALA A 139 -22.73 20.32 3.22
C ALA A 139 -22.73 21.43 4.28
N ASP A 140 -23.83 22.17 4.41
CA ASP A 140 -24.03 23.25 5.39
C ASP A 140 -25.46 23.22 5.97
N VAL A 141 -25.91 22.08 6.51
CA VAL A 141 -26.96 22.14 7.53
C VAL A 141 -26.32 22.77 8.76
N LYS A 142 -26.71 24.01 9.09
CA LYS A 142 -26.35 24.62 10.39
C LYS A 142 -26.56 23.56 11.48
N PRO A 143 -25.54 23.23 12.29
CA PRO A 143 -25.65 22.16 13.27
C PRO A 143 -26.88 22.36 14.14
N LYS A 144 -27.87 21.47 14.05
CA LYS A 144 -29.13 21.58 14.78
C LYS A 144 -29.11 20.54 15.90
N GLY A 145 -28.24 20.79 16.88
CA GLY A 145 -28.13 19.96 18.07
C GLY A 145 -26.71 19.46 18.33
N VAL A 146 -25.73 20.36 18.28
CA VAL A 146 -24.36 20.04 18.69
C VAL A 146 -24.35 19.63 20.15
N GLN A 147 -23.84 18.44 20.43
CA GLN A 147 -23.68 17.92 21.78
C GLN A 147 -22.20 17.68 22.06
N LYS A 148 -21.83 17.74 23.35
CA LYS A 148 -20.51 17.30 23.81
C LYS A 148 -20.36 15.81 23.47
N ARG A 149 -19.26 15.44 22.84
CA ARG A 149 -18.96 14.03 22.50
C ARG A 149 -17.81 13.48 23.33
N PRO A 150 -17.74 12.17 23.56
CA PRO A 150 -16.57 11.52 24.17
C PRO A 150 -15.28 11.81 23.37
N PRO A 151 -14.16 12.13 24.01
CA PRO A 151 -12.86 12.19 23.34
C PRO A 151 -12.45 10.80 22.83
N VAL A 152 -11.89 10.79 21.62
CA VAL A 152 -11.22 9.62 21.06
C VAL A 152 -9.72 9.75 21.30
N VAL A 153 -9.14 8.78 21.98
CA VAL A 153 -7.78 8.84 22.52
C VAL A 153 -6.97 7.68 22.03
N THR A 154 -5.80 7.92 21.43
CA THR A 154 -4.90 6.84 21.03
C THR A 154 -3.70 6.75 21.97
N ILE A 155 -3.19 5.54 22.16
CA ILE A 155 -1.97 5.32 22.95
C ILE A 155 -0.83 4.93 22.01
N MET A 156 0.27 5.67 22.09
CA MET A 156 1.48 5.49 21.28
C MET A 156 2.72 5.43 22.17
N GLY A 157 3.81 4.87 21.64
CA GLY A 157 5.08 4.74 22.37
C GLY A 157 5.87 3.50 21.93
N HIS A 158 7.05 3.32 22.51
CA HIS A 158 7.94 2.20 22.22
C HIS A 158 7.39 0.85 22.71
N VAL A 159 7.84 -0.25 22.11
CA VAL A 159 7.62 -1.61 22.62
C VAL A 159 8.13 -1.71 24.07
N ASP A 160 7.46 -2.53 24.90
CA ASP A 160 7.78 -2.75 26.32
C ASP A 160 7.74 -1.52 27.25
N HIS A 161 7.25 -0.37 26.77
CA HIS A 161 6.92 0.76 27.64
C HIS A 161 5.59 0.59 28.40
N GLY A 162 4.92 -0.57 28.25
CA GLY A 162 3.71 -0.92 28.99
C GLY A 162 2.42 -0.27 28.49
N LYS A 163 2.29 0.02 27.19
CA LYS A 163 1.04 0.51 26.56
C LYS A 163 -0.13 -0.45 26.79
N THR A 164 0.05 -1.71 26.38
CA THR A 164 -0.95 -2.77 26.55
C THR A 164 -1.25 -2.98 28.03
N SER A 165 -0.24 -2.96 28.91
CA SER A 165 -0.44 -3.08 30.36
C SER A 165 -1.23 -1.90 30.95
N LEU A 166 -1.00 -0.67 30.47
CA LEU A 166 -1.73 0.52 30.89
C LEU A 166 -3.19 0.43 30.45
N LEU A 167 -3.43 0.08 29.18
CA LEU A 167 -4.77 -0.14 28.64
C LEU A 167 -5.47 -1.30 29.35
N ASP A 168 -4.77 -2.40 29.60
CA ASP A 168 -5.28 -3.53 30.36
C ASP A 168 -5.67 -3.09 31.75
N LYS A 169 -4.85 -2.31 32.47
CA LYS A 169 -5.20 -1.84 33.81
C LYS A 169 -6.41 -0.92 33.80
N ILE A 170 -6.52 -0.04 32.80
CA ILE A 170 -7.70 0.78 32.54
C ILE A 170 -8.93 -0.12 32.22
N ARG A 171 -8.72 -1.22 31.50
CA ARG A 171 -9.74 -2.19 31.08
C ARG A 171 -10.13 -3.21 32.14
N THR A 172 -9.25 -3.59 33.08
CA THR A 172 -9.46 -4.71 34.04
C THR A 172 -10.57 -4.40 35.05
N ALA A 173 -11.07 -3.16 35.06
CA ALA A 173 -12.35 -2.85 35.70
C ALA A 173 -13.56 -3.56 35.01
N ASN A 174 -13.46 -3.97 33.74
CA ASN A 174 -14.52 -4.60 32.94
C ASN A 174 -13.99 -5.46 31.76
N VAL A 175 -13.55 -6.70 32.02
CA VAL A 175 -13.27 -7.79 31.02
C VAL A 175 -11.81 -7.95 30.58
N ALA A 176 -11.29 -9.19 30.70
CA ALA A 176 -9.94 -9.59 30.31
C ALA A 176 -9.96 -10.40 28.99
N ALA A 177 -9.13 -10.01 28.01
CA ALA A 177 -8.84 -10.83 26.83
C ALA A 177 -7.33 -11.10 26.75
N LYS A 178 -6.96 -12.39 26.63
CA LYS A 178 -5.58 -12.88 26.49
C LYS A 178 -5.09 -12.68 25.05
N GLU A 179 -4.18 -11.73 24.85
CA GLU A 179 -3.37 -11.67 23.63
C GLU A 179 -2.25 -12.73 23.66
N HIS A 180 -1.95 -13.33 22.52
CA HIS A 180 -0.86 -14.30 22.40
C HIS A 180 0.47 -13.55 22.22
N GLY A 181 1.49 -13.91 23.00
CA GLY A 181 2.83 -13.30 22.90
C GLY A 181 3.01 -11.97 23.65
N GLY A 182 1.99 -11.45 24.34
CA GLY A 182 2.11 -10.27 25.21
C GLY A 182 2.24 -8.92 24.51
N ILE A 183 1.90 -8.82 23.21
CA ILE A 183 1.96 -7.59 22.42
C ILE A 183 0.66 -7.32 21.66
N THR A 184 0.24 -6.05 21.58
CA THR A 184 -0.88 -5.59 20.73
C THR A 184 -0.47 -5.65 19.25
N GLN A 185 -1.18 -6.44 18.43
CA GLN A 185 -0.94 -6.57 16.98
C GLN A 185 -2.08 -6.02 16.10
N HIS A 186 -3.25 -5.74 16.67
CA HIS A 186 -4.43 -5.22 15.98
C HIS A 186 -4.83 -3.86 16.56
N ILE A 187 -5.56 -3.03 15.80
CA ILE A 187 -6.12 -1.80 16.36
C ILE A 187 -7.44 -2.14 17.06
N GLY A 188 -7.43 -2.11 18.39
CA GLY A 188 -8.62 -2.26 19.21
C GLY A 188 -9.27 -0.92 19.52
N ALA A 189 -10.60 -0.85 19.54
CA ALA A 189 -11.32 0.32 20.01
C ALA A 189 -12.28 -0.07 21.14
N TYR A 190 -12.25 0.66 22.25
CA TYR A 190 -13.11 0.39 23.41
C TYR A 190 -13.47 1.66 24.17
N GLN A 191 -14.51 1.61 24.99
CA GLN A 191 -14.95 2.75 25.79
C GLN A 191 -14.79 2.49 27.29
N VAL A 192 -14.43 3.55 28.02
CA VAL A 192 -14.32 3.58 29.48
C VAL A 192 -15.28 4.62 30.00
N GLU A 193 -16.20 4.19 30.85
CA GLU A 193 -17.16 5.07 31.52
C GLU A 193 -16.59 5.53 32.86
N LEU A 194 -16.44 6.84 33.03
CA LEU A 194 -16.08 7.50 34.28
C LEU A 194 -17.30 8.30 34.78
N PRO A 195 -17.38 8.62 36.09
CA PRO A 195 -18.47 9.45 36.62
C PRO A 195 -18.61 10.82 35.93
N GLU A 196 -17.49 11.33 35.39
CA GLU A 196 -17.37 12.66 34.79
C GLU A 196 -17.54 12.65 33.27
N GLY A 197 -17.51 11.47 32.62
CA GLY A 197 -17.64 11.33 31.17
C GLY A 197 -17.14 10.00 30.64
N THR A 198 -17.36 9.76 29.35
CA THR A 198 -16.89 8.56 28.65
C THR A 198 -15.64 8.89 27.82
N ILE A 199 -14.67 7.99 27.77
CA ILE A 199 -13.47 8.11 26.92
C ILE A 199 -13.45 6.91 25.96
N THR A 200 -13.16 7.17 24.68
CA THR A 200 -12.96 6.10 23.68
C THR A 200 -11.49 5.92 23.43
N PHE A 201 -10.94 4.73 23.69
CA PHE A 201 -9.54 4.42 23.45
C PHE A 201 -9.36 3.68 22.13
N LEU A 202 -8.36 4.08 21.35
CA LEU A 202 -7.81 3.35 20.21
C LEU A 202 -6.43 2.81 20.58
N ASP A 203 -6.33 1.50 20.79
CA ASP A 203 -5.07 0.82 21.02
C ASP A 203 -4.33 0.65 19.69
N THR A 204 -3.12 1.21 19.58
CA THR A 204 -2.30 1.06 18.36
C THR A 204 -1.06 0.21 18.63
N PRO A 205 -0.71 -0.72 17.72
CA PRO A 205 0.51 -1.50 17.85
C PRO A 205 1.79 -0.65 17.93
N GLY A 206 2.65 -0.97 18.90
CA GLY A 206 3.88 -0.22 19.17
C GLY A 206 5.07 -0.51 18.25
N HIS A 207 5.04 -1.61 17.50
CA HIS A 207 6.19 -2.07 16.74
C HIS A 207 6.38 -1.27 15.45
N ALA A 208 7.63 -0.98 15.08
CA ALA A 208 8.04 -0.36 13.81
C ALA A 208 7.32 -0.88 12.53
N ALA A 209 6.89 -2.15 12.48
CA ALA A 209 6.14 -2.72 11.35
C ALA A 209 4.80 -2.02 11.10
N PHE A 210 4.22 -1.43 12.14
CA PHE A 210 2.87 -0.88 12.14
C PHE A 210 2.85 0.65 12.06
N THR A 211 3.85 1.25 11.40
CA THR A 211 3.97 2.71 11.23
C THR A 211 2.72 3.31 10.55
N ALA A 212 2.20 2.65 9.51
CA ALA A 212 0.98 3.10 8.83
C ALA A 212 -0.26 3.07 9.75
N MET A 213 -0.35 2.08 10.64
CA MET A 213 -1.42 2.01 11.64
C MET A 213 -1.31 3.14 12.67
N ARG A 214 -0.09 3.49 13.13
CA ARG A 214 0.10 4.62 14.04
C ARG A 214 -0.29 5.95 13.39
N ALA A 215 0.14 6.20 12.16
CA ALA A 215 -0.24 7.41 11.42
C ALA A 215 -1.77 7.53 11.28
N ARG A 216 -2.44 6.42 10.99
CA ARG A 216 -3.91 6.35 10.93
C ARG A 216 -4.54 6.61 12.29
N GLY A 217 -4.03 5.98 13.34
CA GLY A 217 -4.49 6.19 14.72
C GLY A 217 -4.46 7.67 15.10
N ALA A 218 -3.32 8.34 14.87
CA ALA A 218 -3.18 9.78 15.14
C ALA A 218 -4.23 10.63 14.40
N GLN A 219 -4.48 10.37 13.12
CA GLN A 219 -5.43 11.16 12.32
C GLN A 219 -6.89 11.00 12.74
N VAL A 220 -7.24 9.88 13.38
CA VAL A 220 -8.62 9.55 13.77
C VAL A 220 -8.94 10.01 15.19
N THR A 221 -7.92 10.35 15.98
CA THR A 221 -8.06 10.71 17.40
C THR A 221 -8.06 12.20 17.66
N ASP A 222 -8.75 12.57 18.74
CA ASP A 222 -8.79 13.93 19.27
C ASP A 222 -7.57 14.22 20.16
N ILE A 223 -7.08 13.21 20.89
CA ILE A 223 -5.94 13.32 21.82
C ILE A 223 -5.03 12.10 21.65
N ALA A 224 -3.71 12.30 21.74
CA ALA A 224 -2.74 11.21 21.73
C ALA A 224 -1.99 11.12 23.06
N ILE A 225 -1.93 9.92 23.64
CA ILE A 225 -1.12 9.60 24.82
C ILE A 225 0.20 9.01 24.36
N LEU A 226 1.31 9.66 24.71
CA LEU A 226 2.66 9.12 24.54
C LEU A 226 3.10 8.42 25.82
N VAL A 227 3.26 7.09 25.77
CA VAL A 227 3.75 6.29 26.90
C VAL A 227 5.26 6.14 26.82
N VAL A 228 5.95 6.65 27.84
CA VAL A 228 7.41 6.56 27.96
C VAL A 228 7.76 5.89 29.28
N ALA A 229 8.57 4.84 29.26
CA ALA A 229 8.98 4.19 30.48
C ALA A 229 10.04 5.01 31.22
N ALA A 230 9.92 5.14 32.54
CA ALA A 230 10.80 5.93 33.38
C ALA A 230 12.21 5.33 33.52
N ASP A 231 12.36 4.02 33.29
CA ASP A 231 13.63 3.28 33.31
C ASP A 231 14.40 3.44 31.98
N ASP A 232 13.70 3.37 30.85
CA ASP A 232 14.29 3.39 29.51
C ASP A 232 14.47 4.81 28.93
N GLY A 233 13.48 5.69 29.09
CA GLY A 233 13.43 7.01 28.48
C GLY A 233 13.05 7.02 26.99
N ILE A 234 13.52 8.03 26.24
CA ILE A 234 13.12 8.20 24.83
C ILE A 234 13.90 7.27 23.90
N MET A 235 13.17 6.30 23.32
CA MET A 235 13.68 5.33 22.34
C MET A 235 13.33 5.73 20.90
N PRO A 236 13.94 5.13 19.86
CA PRO A 236 13.69 5.48 18.45
C PRO A 236 12.21 5.47 18.04
N GLN A 237 11.42 4.48 18.47
CA GLN A 237 9.98 4.42 18.16
C GLN A 237 9.17 5.49 18.91
N THR A 238 9.65 5.95 20.07
CA THR A 238 9.06 7.11 20.77
C THR A 238 9.24 8.37 19.93
N LYS A 239 10.40 8.55 19.29
CA LYS A 239 10.66 9.68 18.37
C LYS A 239 9.72 9.65 17.16
N GLU A 240 9.53 8.47 16.57
CA GLU A 240 8.55 8.28 15.49
C GLU A 240 7.12 8.60 15.95
N ALA A 241 6.72 8.13 17.14
CA ALA A 241 5.40 8.43 17.72
C ALA A 241 5.20 9.94 17.91
N ILE A 242 6.19 10.66 18.46
CA ILE A 242 6.16 12.12 18.58
C ILE A 242 5.95 12.78 17.22
N GLN A 243 6.68 12.34 16.19
CA GLN A 243 6.53 12.89 14.84
C GLN A 243 5.13 12.63 14.26
N HIS A 244 4.56 11.44 14.46
CA HIS A 244 3.20 11.15 13.99
C HIS A 244 2.16 12.05 14.65
N ILE A 245 2.27 12.26 15.96
CA ILE A 245 1.35 13.12 16.72
C ILE A 245 1.49 14.58 16.27
N GLN A 246 2.73 15.08 16.14
CA GLN A 246 2.99 16.44 15.66
C GLN A 246 2.52 16.66 14.22
N ASN A 247 2.73 15.70 13.32
CA ASN A 247 2.29 15.79 11.92
C ASN A 247 0.76 15.72 11.78
N ALA A 248 0.08 15.09 12.73
CA ALA A 248 -1.38 15.02 12.76
C ALA A 248 -2.03 16.25 13.44
N ASP A 249 -1.22 17.15 14.02
CA ASP A 249 -1.67 18.33 14.78
C ASP A 249 -2.64 17.96 15.94
N VAL A 250 -2.34 16.86 16.62
CA VAL A 250 -3.16 16.34 17.73
C VAL A 250 -2.51 16.70 19.08
N PRO A 251 -3.27 17.23 20.05
CA PRO A 251 -2.77 17.47 21.40
C PRO A 251 -2.21 16.20 22.05
N MET A 252 -1.02 16.34 22.64
CA MET A 252 -0.27 15.24 23.24
C MET A 252 -0.32 15.29 24.76
N ILE A 253 -0.58 14.16 25.39
CA ILE A 253 -0.40 13.93 26.84
C ILE A 253 0.69 12.89 27.01
N VAL A 254 1.68 13.13 27.88
CA VAL A 254 2.75 12.17 28.12
C VAL A 254 2.49 11.41 29.41
N ALA A 255 2.39 10.08 29.32
CA ALA A 255 2.30 9.18 30.45
C ALA A 255 3.68 8.55 30.72
N VAL A 256 4.34 8.98 31.79
CA VAL A 256 5.62 8.43 32.25
C VAL A 256 5.32 7.19 33.07
N ASN A 257 5.53 6.00 32.48
CA ASN A 257 5.15 4.71 33.04
C ASN A 257 6.29 4.05 33.85
N LYS A 258 5.97 2.99 34.60
CA LYS A 258 6.90 2.19 35.42
C LYS A 258 7.55 2.95 36.59
N ILE A 259 6.83 3.89 37.20
CA ILE A 259 7.31 4.63 38.40
C ILE A 259 7.47 3.76 39.64
N ASP A 260 6.90 2.55 39.62
CA ASP A 260 7.04 1.54 40.68
C ASP A 260 8.44 0.92 40.75
N ARG A 261 9.25 1.09 39.70
CA ARG A 261 10.59 0.53 39.64
C ARG A 261 11.59 1.38 40.43
N PRO A 262 12.56 0.75 41.13
CA PRO A 262 13.56 1.47 41.92
C PRO A 262 14.55 2.27 41.05
N ASP A 263 14.72 1.90 39.78
CA ASP A 263 15.54 2.57 38.78
C ASP A 263 14.77 3.63 37.95
N ALA A 264 13.51 3.92 38.30
CA ALA A 264 12.70 4.89 37.59
C ALA A 264 13.24 6.33 37.73
N GLN A 265 13.42 7.02 36.59
CA GLN A 265 13.93 8.40 36.53
C GLN A 265 12.97 9.30 35.73
N PRO A 266 11.80 9.69 36.29
CA PRO A 266 10.82 10.51 35.57
C PRO A 266 11.37 11.87 35.15
N ASP A 267 12.18 12.52 35.99
CA ASP A 267 12.79 13.83 35.68
C ASP A 267 13.70 13.79 34.45
N ARG A 268 14.41 12.67 34.26
CA ARG A 268 15.26 12.45 33.08
C ARG A 268 14.41 12.40 31.81
N VAL A 269 13.27 11.72 31.85
CA VAL A 269 12.34 11.65 30.72
C VAL A 269 11.81 13.04 30.37
N LEU A 270 11.41 13.83 31.37
CA LEU A 270 10.94 15.20 31.17
C LEU A 270 12.00 16.08 30.50
N GLN A 271 13.26 15.97 30.91
CA GLN A 271 14.37 16.69 30.26
C GLN A 271 14.56 16.25 28.80
N GLN A 272 14.56 14.94 28.53
CA GLN A 272 14.73 14.42 27.17
C GLN A 272 13.61 14.86 26.22
N LEU A 273 12.37 15.03 26.69
CA LEU A 273 11.25 15.47 25.86
C LEU A 273 11.47 16.88 25.28
N THR A 274 12.15 17.74 26.03
CA THR A 274 12.44 19.12 25.59
C THR A 274 13.33 19.15 24.34
N GLU A 275 14.20 18.15 24.13
CA GLU A 275 15.03 18.01 22.93
C GLU A 275 14.19 17.74 21.66
N PHE A 276 12.97 17.24 21.81
CA PHE A 276 12.04 16.92 20.72
C PHE A 276 10.93 17.99 20.57
N ASN A 277 11.13 19.19 21.11
CA ASN A 277 10.15 20.27 21.16
C ASN A 277 8.85 19.90 21.87
N VAL A 278 8.88 18.89 22.75
CA VAL A 278 7.77 18.51 23.61
C VAL A 278 8.08 19.10 24.99
N ILE A 279 7.50 20.27 25.30
CA ILE A 279 7.80 20.99 26.55
C ILE A 279 6.74 20.66 27.61
N PRO A 280 7.10 19.96 28.71
CA PRO A 280 6.20 19.68 29.83
C PRO A 280 5.63 20.94 30.50
N GLU A 281 4.43 20.86 31.04
CA GLU A 281 3.82 21.92 31.87
C GLU A 281 4.70 22.31 33.07
N ALA A 282 5.41 21.35 33.68
CA ALA A 282 6.34 21.60 34.78
C ALA A 282 7.49 22.56 34.42
N PHE A 283 7.82 22.68 33.13
CA PHE A 283 8.82 23.63 32.60
C PHE A 283 8.18 24.84 31.92
N GLY A 284 6.88 25.09 32.13
CA GLY A 284 6.14 26.20 31.54
C GLY A 284 5.68 25.95 30.10
N GLY A 285 5.64 24.68 29.66
CA GLY A 285 5.12 24.28 28.35
C GLY A 285 3.61 24.02 28.33
N GLN A 286 3.15 23.38 27.25
CA GLN A 286 1.73 23.06 27.01
C GLN A 286 1.42 21.56 27.11
N VAL A 287 2.44 20.72 27.25
CA VAL A 287 2.27 19.26 27.23
C VAL A 287 2.03 18.77 28.65
N ILE A 288 0.83 18.25 28.89
CA ILE A 288 0.47 17.62 30.16
C ILE A 288 1.31 16.36 30.35
N THR A 289 1.94 16.23 31.52
CA THR A 289 2.73 15.04 31.86
C THR A 289 2.20 14.39 33.13
N CYS A 290 1.91 13.09 33.07
CA CYS A 290 1.42 12.32 34.21
C CYS A 290 2.35 11.15 34.50
N ASN A 291 2.72 11.00 35.77
CA ASN A 291 3.47 9.84 36.25
C ASN A 291 2.49 8.71 36.56
N VAL A 292 2.70 7.52 35.98
CA VAL A 292 1.80 6.37 36.12
C VAL A 292 2.56 5.07 36.36
N SER A 293 1.91 4.13 37.03
CA SER A 293 2.34 2.73 37.07
C SER A 293 1.21 1.85 36.57
N ALA A 294 1.40 1.24 35.39
CA ALA A 294 0.47 0.25 34.85
C ALA A 294 0.31 -0.99 35.75
N LEU A 295 1.33 -1.33 36.56
CA LEU A 295 1.31 -2.49 37.44
C LEU A 295 0.46 -2.21 38.69
N THR A 296 0.82 -1.17 39.45
CA THR A 296 0.13 -0.84 40.71
C THR A 296 -1.22 -0.19 40.45
N GLY A 297 -1.35 0.56 39.34
CA GLY A 297 -2.51 1.41 39.03
C GLY A 297 -2.36 2.85 39.54
N GLU A 298 -1.21 3.20 40.13
CA GLU A 298 -0.94 4.55 40.59
C GLU A 298 -0.91 5.55 39.43
N GLY A 299 -1.51 6.74 39.64
CA GLY A 299 -1.55 7.82 38.65
C GLY A 299 -2.54 7.63 37.49
N ILE A 300 -3.12 6.45 37.30
CA ILE A 300 -4.11 6.19 36.23
C ILE A 300 -5.38 7.04 36.39
N PRO A 301 -6.01 7.17 37.58
CA PRO A 301 -7.20 8.02 37.73
C PRO A 301 -6.91 9.48 37.35
N HIS A 302 -5.78 10.01 37.80
CA HIS A 302 -5.33 11.36 37.46
C HIS A 302 -5.09 11.53 35.95
N LEU A 303 -4.52 10.52 35.27
CA LEU A 303 -4.37 10.54 33.82
C LEU A 303 -5.74 10.62 33.11
N LEU A 304 -6.74 9.86 33.57
CA LEU A 304 -8.09 9.87 33.00
C LEU A 304 -8.80 11.21 33.21
N GLU A 305 -8.66 11.80 34.41
CA GLU A 305 -9.17 13.15 34.71
C GLU A 305 -8.54 14.21 33.80
N MET A 306 -7.21 14.17 33.61
CA MET A 306 -6.51 15.11 32.73
C MET A 306 -6.91 14.97 31.25
N ILE A 307 -7.22 13.75 30.79
CA ILE A 307 -7.75 13.52 29.44
C ILE A 307 -9.12 14.19 29.28
N LEU A 308 -10.02 14.04 30.26
CA LEU A 308 -11.34 14.68 30.23
C LEU A 308 -11.22 16.21 30.30
N LEU A 309 -10.31 16.72 31.13
CA LEU A 309 -10.03 18.16 31.23
C LEU A 309 -9.53 18.72 29.89
N GLN A 310 -8.58 18.03 29.24
CA GLN A 310 -8.08 18.41 27.93
C GLN A 310 -9.20 18.41 26.88
N ALA A 311 -10.07 17.40 26.90
CA ALA A 311 -11.23 17.32 26.01
C ALA A 311 -12.23 18.48 26.23
N ASP A 312 -12.39 18.93 27.47
CA ASP A 312 -13.24 20.08 27.81
C ASP A 312 -12.66 21.40 27.32
N VAL A 313 -11.34 21.60 27.43
CA VAL A 313 -10.64 22.76 26.86
C VAL A 313 -10.78 22.80 25.34
N MET A 314 -10.77 21.64 24.67
CA MET A 314 -10.98 21.52 23.23
C MET A 314 -12.43 21.72 22.79
N GLU A 315 -13.38 21.75 23.72
CA GLU A 315 -14.83 21.80 23.48
C GLU A 315 -15.31 20.79 22.43
N LEU A 316 -14.92 19.51 22.57
CA LEU A 316 -15.24 18.46 21.59
C LEU A 316 -16.75 18.30 21.41
N LYS A 317 -17.18 18.46 20.15
CA LYS A 317 -18.58 18.57 19.75
C LYS A 317 -18.86 17.67 18.55
N ALA A 318 -20.06 17.10 18.50
CA ALA A 318 -20.61 16.48 17.29
C ALA A 318 -22.13 16.66 17.22
N ASP A 319 -22.68 16.52 16.02
CA ASP A 319 -24.12 16.50 15.79
C ASP A 319 -24.58 15.04 15.55
N PRO A 320 -25.27 14.40 16.51
CA PRO A 320 -25.81 13.05 16.33
C PRO A 320 -26.88 12.97 15.23
N LYS A 321 -27.54 14.10 14.89
CA LYS A 321 -28.55 14.19 13.82
C LYS A 321 -27.96 14.66 12.49
N GLY A 322 -26.66 14.92 12.46
CA GLY A 322 -25.93 15.29 11.27
C GLY A 322 -25.85 14.16 10.24
N THR A 323 -25.23 14.46 9.10
CA THR A 323 -24.94 13.43 8.09
C THR A 323 -23.94 12.45 8.66
N LEU A 324 -24.23 11.16 8.58
CA LEU A 324 -23.33 10.12 9.06
C LEU A 324 -21.98 10.22 8.37
N LYS A 325 -20.93 10.35 9.18
CA LYS A 325 -19.54 10.12 8.78
C LYS A 325 -18.89 9.22 9.81
N GLY A 326 -18.15 8.23 9.33
CA GLY A 326 -17.30 7.40 10.18
C GLY A 326 -16.00 7.07 9.48
N THR A 327 -15.08 6.49 10.23
CA THR A 327 -13.80 6.01 9.71
C THR A 327 -13.61 4.55 10.05
N VAL A 328 -13.19 3.74 9.08
CA VAL A 328 -12.84 2.34 9.32
C VAL A 328 -11.54 2.29 10.12
N VAL A 329 -11.62 1.74 11.33
CA VAL A 329 -10.46 1.50 12.18
C VAL A 329 -9.73 0.24 11.71
N GLU A 330 -10.47 -0.85 11.54
CA GLU A 330 -9.95 -2.15 11.12
C GLU A 330 -11.02 -2.94 10.35
N ALA A 331 -10.60 -3.88 9.50
CA ALA A 331 -11.50 -4.75 8.76
C ALA A 331 -10.93 -6.16 8.63
N LYS A 332 -11.81 -7.16 8.70
CA LYS A 332 -11.48 -8.59 8.70
C LYS A 332 -12.52 -9.40 7.95
N LEU A 333 -12.13 -10.62 7.55
CA LEU A 333 -13.04 -11.60 6.94
C LEU A 333 -13.32 -12.74 7.91
N GLU A 334 -14.54 -12.82 8.44
CA GLU A 334 -14.93 -13.89 9.36
C GLU A 334 -15.68 -15.03 8.66
N ARG A 335 -15.30 -16.27 8.97
CA ARG A 335 -15.98 -17.47 8.45
C ARG A 335 -17.44 -17.51 8.91
N GLY A 336 -18.36 -17.61 7.96
CA GLY A 336 -19.81 -17.67 8.21
C GLY A 336 -20.49 -16.32 8.45
N ARG A 337 -19.75 -15.28 8.87
CA ARG A 337 -20.26 -13.91 9.05
C ARG A 337 -19.99 -13.01 7.83
N GLY A 338 -18.97 -13.33 7.03
CA GLY A 338 -18.59 -12.54 5.87
C GLY A 338 -17.65 -11.38 6.23
N PRO A 339 -17.56 -10.33 5.39
CA PRO A 339 -16.74 -9.15 5.67
C PRO A 339 -17.28 -8.37 6.86
N VAL A 340 -16.39 -8.06 7.80
CA VAL A 340 -16.69 -7.33 9.03
C VAL A 340 -15.73 -6.15 9.13
N ALA A 341 -16.22 -5.00 9.54
CA ALA A 341 -15.39 -3.80 9.73
C ALA A 341 -15.71 -3.12 11.06
N THR A 342 -14.67 -2.71 11.78
CA THR A 342 -14.79 -1.86 12.97
C THR A 342 -14.75 -0.41 12.51
N VAL A 343 -15.83 0.32 12.75
CA VAL A 343 -16.01 1.71 12.35
C VAL A 343 -16.07 2.58 13.61
N LEU A 344 -15.33 3.67 13.60
CA LEU A 344 -15.51 4.75 14.58
C LEU A 344 -16.43 5.80 13.97
N VAL A 345 -17.55 6.08 14.63
CA VAL A 345 -18.50 7.11 14.17
C VAL A 345 -17.96 8.48 14.54
N ASN A 346 -17.80 9.38 13.55
CA ASN A 346 -17.32 10.74 13.78
C ASN A 346 -18.50 11.73 13.92
N GLU A 347 -19.47 11.64 13.02
CA GLU A 347 -20.67 12.50 12.97
C GLU A 347 -21.91 11.66 12.64
N GLY A 348 -23.09 12.10 13.09
CA GLY A 348 -24.35 11.41 12.85
C GLY A 348 -24.55 10.18 13.75
N THR A 349 -25.58 9.39 13.44
CA THR A 349 -25.91 8.15 14.14
C THR A 349 -25.99 7.02 13.12
N LEU A 350 -25.26 5.93 13.36
CA LEU A 350 -25.27 4.73 12.53
C LEU A 350 -26.39 3.79 13.00
N LYS A 351 -27.20 3.24 12.08
CA LYS A 351 -28.31 2.34 12.41
C LYS A 351 -28.28 1.04 11.62
N VAL A 352 -28.82 -0.03 12.21
CA VAL A 352 -29.03 -1.29 11.49
C VAL A 352 -30.01 -1.07 10.34
N GLY A 353 -29.65 -1.53 9.15
CA GLY A 353 -30.45 -1.36 7.92
C GLY A 353 -30.01 -0.19 7.03
N ASP A 354 -29.09 0.66 7.52
CA ASP A 354 -28.53 1.76 6.72
C ASP A 354 -27.72 1.23 5.53
N SER A 355 -27.84 1.93 4.41
CA SER A 355 -27.04 1.69 3.22
C SER A 355 -25.83 2.60 3.26
N ILE A 356 -24.64 2.00 3.24
CA ILE A 356 -23.38 2.71 3.40
C ILE A 356 -22.43 2.43 2.24
N CYS A 357 -21.63 3.43 1.89
CA CYS A 357 -20.44 3.28 1.07
C CYS A 357 -19.21 3.46 1.96
N VAL A 358 -18.27 2.54 1.86
CA VAL A 358 -17.03 2.52 2.63
C VAL A 358 -15.87 2.46 1.64
N GLY A 359 -15.25 3.61 1.36
CA GLY A 359 -14.19 3.70 0.34
C GLY A 359 -14.63 3.17 -1.02
N GLN A 360 -14.09 2.02 -1.42
CA GLN A 360 -14.41 1.31 -2.68
C GLN A 360 -15.47 0.21 -2.52
N THR A 361 -15.98 0.01 -1.31
CA THR A 361 -16.95 -1.02 -0.96
C THR A 361 -18.31 -0.37 -0.69
N TYR A 362 -19.37 -1.16 -0.80
CA TYR A 362 -20.73 -0.77 -0.43
C TYR A 362 -21.41 -1.92 0.29
N GLY A 363 -22.47 -1.62 1.02
CA GLY A 363 -23.32 -2.64 1.60
C GLY A 363 -24.43 -2.06 2.45
N ARG A 364 -25.27 -2.97 2.94
CA ARG A 364 -26.33 -2.66 3.88
C ARG A 364 -26.01 -3.29 5.23
N ILE A 365 -26.11 -2.50 6.30
CA ILE A 365 -25.80 -2.96 7.65
C ILE A 365 -26.83 -4.01 8.06
N LYS A 366 -26.41 -5.27 8.18
CA LYS A 366 -27.25 -6.40 8.61
C LYS A 366 -27.28 -6.54 10.13
N ALA A 367 -26.15 -6.27 10.77
CA ALA A 367 -25.99 -6.33 12.20
C ALA A 367 -24.88 -5.37 12.64
N MET A 368 -25.01 -4.87 13.86
CA MET A 368 -23.98 -4.10 14.56
C MET A 368 -23.73 -4.72 15.92
N THR A 369 -22.46 -4.76 16.32
CA THR A 369 -22.02 -5.20 17.64
C THR A 369 -21.07 -4.18 18.24
N ASP A 370 -21.15 -4.00 19.56
CA ASP A 370 -20.25 -3.13 20.29
C ASP A 370 -18.88 -3.80 20.56
N TYR A 371 -18.00 -3.10 21.28
CA TYR A 371 -16.67 -3.59 21.65
C TYR A 371 -16.69 -4.73 22.69
N LEU A 372 -17.83 -4.99 23.34
CA LEU A 372 -18.04 -6.12 24.26
C LEU A 372 -18.61 -7.36 23.53
N GLY A 373 -18.97 -7.21 22.26
CA GLY A 373 -19.60 -8.26 21.45
C GLY A 373 -21.12 -8.33 21.62
N GLU A 374 -21.73 -7.38 22.30
CA GLU A 374 -23.18 -7.28 22.44
C GLU A 374 -23.80 -6.62 21.20
N ARG A 375 -25.03 -7.00 20.87
CA ARG A 375 -25.73 -6.44 19.70
C ARG A 375 -26.27 -5.06 20.01
N MET A 376 -26.05 -4.12 19.09
CA MET A 376 -26.57 -2.76 19.19
C MET A 376 -27.41 -2.38 17.98
N ALA A 377 -28.43 -1.53 18.19
CA ALA A 377 -29.32 -1.07 17.13
C ALA A 377 -28.89 0.28 16.52
N GLU A 378 -28.30 1.15 17.33
CA GLU A 378 -27.86 2.49 16.95
C GLU A 378 -26.52 2.80 17.63
N ALA A 379 -25.61 3.47 16.92
CA ALA A 379 -24.31 3.92 17.43
C ALA A 379 -24.14 5.43 17.18
N GLY A 380 -23.86 6.19 18.25
CA GLY A 380 -23.67 7.64 18.18
C GLY A 380 -22.21 8.05 17.89
N PRO A 381 -21.92 9.37 17.85
CA PRO A 381 -20.58 9.88 17.65
C PRO A 381 -19.60 9.41 18.73
N SER A 382 -18.34 9.19 18.33
CA SER A 382 -17.24 8.61 19.10
C SER A 382 -17.44 7.16 19.54
N SER A 383 -18.54 6.48 19.18
CA SER A 383 -18.71 5.06 19.51
C SER A 383 -18.01 4.16 18.47
N PRO A 384 -17.18 3.20 18.92
CA PRO A 384 -16.67 2.16 18.05
C PRO A 384 -17.72 1.06 17.86
N VAL A 385 -18.00 0.69 16.61
CA VAL A 385 -19.01 -0.30 16.26
C VAL A 385 -18.49 -1.27 15.20
N GLU A 386 -18.67 -2.56 15.44
CA GLU A 386 -18.39 -3.60 14.47
C GLU A 386 -19.61 -3.78 13.57
N ILE A 387 -19.46 -3.52 12.27
CA ILE A 387 -20.52 -3.60 11.27
C ILE A 387 -20.38 -4.84 10.39
N LEU A 388 -21.52 -5.42 10.04
CA LEU A 388 -21.61 -6.58 9.15
C LEU A 388 -22.56 -6.30 7.98
N GLY A 389 -22.22 -6.79 6.79
CA GLY A 389 -23.07 -6.68 5.60
C GLY A 389 -22.46 -5.93 4.42
N LEU A 390 -21.15 -5.65 4.47
CA LEU A 390 -20.40 -5.12 3.35
C LEU A 390 -20.19 -6.19 2.27
N SER A 391 -20.09 -5.75 1.02
CA SER A 391 -19.85 -6.65 -0.12
C SER A 391 -18.43 -7.22 -0.16
N ASN A 392 -17.45 -6.48 0.34
CA ASN A 392 -16.05 -6.90 0.43
C ASN A 392 -15.39 -6.34 1.71
N VAL A 393 -14.16 -6.74 2.00
CA VAL A 393 -13.38 -6.17 3.11
C VAL A 393 -12.90 -4.76 2.68
N PRO A 394 -13.32 -3.68 3.37
CA PRO A 394 -12.86 -2.32 3.04
C PRO A 394 -11.40 -2.10 3.46
N MET A 395 -10.79 -1.02 2.97
CA MET A 395 -9.47 -0.63 3.44
C MET A 395 -9.57 0.05 4.80
N ALA A 396 -8.57 -0.18 5.64
CA ALA A 396 -8.52 0.51 6.92
C ALA A 396 -8.18 2.00 6.70
N GLY A 397 -8.89 2.88 7.37
CA GLY A 397 -8.86 4.33 7.16
C GLY A 397 -9.87 4.85 6.12
N ASP A 398 -10.62 3.96 5.45
CA ASP A 398 -11.68 4.40 4.54
C ASP A 398 -12.78 5.16 5.28
N THR A 399 -13.29 6.22 4.65
CA THR A 399 -14.43 6.98 5.17
C THR A 399 -15.73 6.23 4.88
N VAL A 400 -16.60 6.19 5.87
CA VAL A 400 -17.96 5.64 5.83
C VAL A 400 -18.93 6.78 5.56
N GLU A 401 -19.69 6.66 4.49
CA GLU A 401 -20.70 7.62 4.06
C GLU A 401 -22.07 6.94 3.96
N PHE A 402 -23.11 7.60 4.47
CA PHE A 402 -24.49 7.14 4.36
C PHE A 402 -25.11 7.50 3.00
N PHE A 403 -25.90 6.57 2.47
CA PHE A 403 -26.73 6.76 1.28
C PHE A 403 -28.17 6.31 1.57
N ALA A 404 -29.14 6.99 0.95
CA ALA A 404 -30.55 6.64 1.12
C ALA A 404 -30.93 5.33 0.39
N ASP A 405 -30.23 5.03 -0.71
CA ASP A 405 -30.43 3.81 -1.50
C ASP A 405 -29.09 3.08 -1.69
N GLU A 406 -29.13 1.75 -1.58
CA GLU A 406 -27.99 0.87 -1.87
C GLU A 406 -27.52 1.00 -3.32
N ARG A 407 -28.43 1.30 -4.26
CA ARG A 407 -28.07 1.51 -5.68
C ARG A 407 -27.15 2.70 -5.86
N GLU A 408 -27.39 3.79 -5.14
CA GLU A 408 -26.54 4.99 -5.18
C GLU A 408 -25.17 4.69 -4.57
N ALA A 409 -25.14 4.04 -3.40
CA ALA A 409 -23.88 3.61 -2.77
C ALA A 409 -23.05 2.71 -3.70
N ARG A 410 -23.70 1.78 -4.40
CA ARG A 410 -23.06 0.91 -5.39
C ARG A 410 -22.48 1.68 -6.57
N ALA A 411 -23.24 2.61 -7.16
CA ALA A 411 -22.77 3.40 -8.29
C ALA A 411 -21.53 4.24 -7.93
N VAL A 412 -21.51 4.83 -6.72
CA VAL A 412 -20.37 5.58 -6.20
C VAL A 412 -19.15 4.68 -5.99
N ALA A 413 -19.34 3.51 -5.36
CA ALA A 413 -18.27 2.54 -5.14
C ALA A 413 -17.68 2.03 -6.47
N GLU A 414 -18.51 1.66 -7.44
CA GLU A 414 -18.07 1.19 -8.76
C GLU A 414 -17.31 2.28 -9.52
N LYS A 415 -17.75 3.54 -9.44
CA LYS A 415 -17.02 4.67 -10.01
C LYS A 415 -15.63 4.84 -9.37
N ARG A 416 -15.53 4.75 -8.04
CA ARG A 416 -14.24 4.82 -7.31
C ARG A 416 -13.30 3.68 -7.72
N ILE A 417 -13.83 2.46 -7.89
CA ILE A 417 -13.05 1.31 -8.39
C ILE A 417 -12.53 1.57 -9.80
N GLN A 418 -13.37 2.09 -10.71
CA GLN A 418 -12.96 2.41 -12.08
C GLN A 418 -11.87 3.48 -12.11
N GLU A 419 -12.01 4.55 -11.33
CA GLU A 419 -10.99 5.60 -11.20
C GLU A 419 -9.68 5.06 -10.62
N TYR A 420 -9.75 4.20 -9.60
CA TYR A 420 -8.58 3.56 -9.00
C TYR A 420 -7.86 2.64 -10.00
N ASN A 421 -8.62 1.84 -10.74
CA ASN A 421 -8.08 0.96 -11.78
C ASN A 421 -7.45 1.78 -12.90
N ALA A 422 -8.13 2.81 -13.41
CA ALA A 422 -7.60 3.70 -14.45
C ALA A 422 -6.27 4.34 -14.02
N LYS A 423 -6.19 4.86 -12.78
CA LYS A 423 -4.95 5.38 -12.20
C LYS A 423 -3.87 4.30 -12.18
N THR A 424 -4.17 3.12 -11.62
CA THR A 424 -3.20 2.01 -11.53
C THR A 424 -2.68 1.57 -12.90
N TYR A 425 -3.53 1.51 -13.92
CA TYR A 425 -3.13 1.21 -15.30
C TYR A 425 -2.26 2.31 -15.89
N THR A 426 -2.59 3.59 -15.70
CA THR A 426 -1.75 4.70 -16.19
C THR A 426 -0.38 4.77 -15.50
N THR A 427 -0.28 4.47 -14.20
CA THR A 427 1.01 4.44 -13.49
C THR A 427 1.86 3.25 -13.90
N LYS A 428 1.25 2.09 -14.18
CA LYS A 428 1.94 0.91 -14.73
C LYS A 428 2.22 1.01 -16.23
N SER A 429 1.52 1.89 -16.97
CA SER A 429 1.76 2.14 -18.40
C SER A 429 2.72 3.30 -18.67
N ARG A 430 3.48 3.78 -17.67
CA ARG A 430 4.80 4.35 -17.98
C ARG A 430 5.62 3.22 -18.59
N GLY A 431 5.49 3.09 -19.91
CA GLY A 431 6.05 1.99 -20.67
C GLY A 431 7.51 1.84 -20.31
N LEU A 432 7.92 0.61 -19.98
CA LEU A 432 9.32 0.26 -19.88
C LEU A 432 10.00 0.80 -21.14
N SER A 433 10.97 1.70 -20.96
CA SER A 433 11.74 2.14 -22.11
C SER A 433 12.56 0.94 -22.60
N LEU A 434 12.91 0.91 -23.88
CA LEU A 434 13.86 -0.08 -24.41
C LEU A 434 15.20 -0.07 -23.65
N ARG A 435 15.51 1.04 -22.97
CA ARG A 435 16.66 1.18 -22.08
C ARG A 435 16.45 0.41 -20.78
N ASP A 436 15.31 0.56 -20.11
CA ASP A 436 14.96 -0.19 -18.89
C ASP A 436 14.85 -1.71 -19.15
N LEU A 437 14.35 -2.10 -20.32
CA LEU A 437 14.33 -3.50 -20.76
C LEU A 437 15.74 -4.05 -21.00
N ARG A 438 16.63 -3.24 -21.59
CA ARG A 438 18.03 -3.62 -21.80
C ARG A 438 18.82 -3.67 -20.50
N ASP A 439 18.53 -2.78 -19.55
CA ASP A 439 19.15 -2.77 -18.24
C ASP A 439 18.67 -3.97 -17.40
N ARG A 440 17.41 -4.41 -17.54
CA ARG A 440 16.90 -5.68 -16.95
C ARG A 440 17.46 -6.94 -17.62
N LEU A 441 17.75 -6.90 -18.92
CA LEU A 441 18.39 -8.00 -19.64
C LEU A 441 19.90 -8.09 -19.33
N ASN A 442 20.51 -6.97 -18.94
CA ASN A 442 21.93 -6.89 -18.59
C ASN A 442 22.20 -7.02 -17.08
N SER A 443 21.20 -6.77 -16.22
CA SER A 443 21.30 -7.11 -14.80
C SER A 443 21.31 -8.63 -14.68
N THR A 444 22.32 -9.16 -14.00
CA THR A 444 22.35 -10.53 -13.47
C THR A 444 20.95 -10.92 -13.00
N GLU A 445 20.41 -12.06 -13.45
CA GLU A 445 19.06 -12.52 -13.07
C GLU A 445 18.93 -12.50 -11.55
N LEU A 446 18.33 -11.44 -11.00
CA LEU A 446 17.99 -11.37 -9.58
C LEU A 446 17.02 -12.51 -9.32
N LYS A 447 17.36 -13.39 -8.39
CA LYS A 447 16.47 -14.48 -8.02
C LYS A 447 15.23 -13.87 -7.36
N GLU A 448 14.05 -14.14 -7.89
CA GLU A 448 12.80 -13.63 -7.32
C GLU A 448 12.24 -14.64 -6.29
N LEU A 449 12.13 -14.24 -5.02
CA LEU A 449 11.34 -14.98 -4.05
C LEU A 449 9.88 -14.49 -4.11
N ARG A 450 9.01 -15.30 -4.70
CA ARG A 450 7.59 -14.95 -4.89
C ARG A 450 6.76 -15.38 -3.70
N LEU A 451 5.93 -14.48 -3.19
CA LEU A 451 5.13 -14.69 -1.99
C LEU A 451 3.65 -14.38 -2.26
N VAL A 452 2.77 -15.22 -1.70
CA VAL A 452 1.34 -14.94 -1.55
C VAL A 452 1.07 -14.75 -0.07
N VAL A 453 0.61 -13.55 0.32
CA VAL A 453 0.41 -13.17 1.72
C VAL A 453 -1.08 -13.17 2.06
N LYS A 454 -1.47 -13.88 3.11
CA LYS A 454 -2.80 -13.84 3.70
C LYS A 454 -2.70 -13.46 5.16
N ALA A 455 -3.52 -12.52 5.62
CA ALA A 455 -3.61 -12.20 7.03
C ALA A 455 -5.07 -12.15 7.50
N ASP A 456 -5.26 -12.13 8.81
CA ASP A 456 -6.57 -12.13 9.47
C ASP A 456 -7.31 -10.80 9.32
N VAL A 457 -6.57 -9.69 9.42
CA VAL A 457 -7.07 -8.32 9.29
C VAL A 457 -6.31 -7.54 8.22
N GLN A 458 -6.97 -6.52 7.65
CA GLN A 458 -6.41 -5.68 6.58
C GLN A 458 -5.13 -4.97 7.00
N GLY A 459 -5.06 -4.48 8.24
CA GLY A 459 -3.87 -3.79 8.73
C GLY A 459 -2.64 -4.70 8.82
N SER A 460 -2.81 -5.97 9.21
CA SER A 460 -1.72 -6.96 9.24
C SER A 460 -1.17 -7.22 7.84
N VAL A 461 -2.03 -7.27 6.81
CA VAL A 461 -1.59 -7.41 5.41
C VAL A 461 -0.68 -6.24 5.01
N GLU A 462 -1.06 -5.01 5.34
CA GLU A 462 -0.29 -3.80 5.03
C GLU A 462 1.06 -3.80 5.76
N ALA A 463 1.06 -4.17 7.04
CA ALA A 463 2.28 -4.24 7.86
C ALA A 463 3.26 -5.31 7.35
N VAL A 464 2.77 -6.53 7.10
CA VAL A 464 3.59 -7.62 6.57
C VAL A 464 4.13 -7.25 5.19
N LYS A 465 3.30 -6.68 4.31
CA LYS A 465 3.73 -6.22 2.99
C LYS A 465 4.84 -5.17 3.09
N GLY A 466 4.64 -4.13 3.90
CA GLY A 466 5.62 -3.05 4.07
C GLY A 466 6.95 -3.52 4.67
N MET A 467 6.95 -4.58 5.49
CA MET A 467 8.17 -5.16 6.01
C MET A 467 8.86 -6.09 5.02
N LEU A 468 8.12 -6.95 4.33
CA LEU A 468 8.69 -7.82 3.29
C LEU A 468 9.32 -7.00 2.15
N GLU A 469 8.74 -5.85 1.80
CA GLU A 469 9.33 -4.94 0.81
C GLU A 469 10.65 -4.29 1.27
N LYS A 470 10.94 -4.26 2.58
CA LYS A 470 12.24 -3.80 3.12
C LYS A 470 13.30 -4.89 3.14
N VAL A 471 12.89 -6.17 3.15
CA VAL A 471 13.79 -7.32 3.02
C VAL A 471 14.24 -7.40 1.56
N LYS A 472 15.23 -6.58 1.21
CA LYS A 472 15.88 -6.57 -0.10
C LYS A 472 17.35 -6.91 0.07
N ASN A 473 17.84 -7.77 -0.81
CA ASN A 473 19.25 -8.08 -0.93
C ASN A 473 19.68 -7.84 -2.38
N ASP A 474 20.98 -7.62 -2.61
CA ASP A 474 21.52 -7.27 -3.94
C ASP A 474 21.42 -8.44 -4.94
N GLU A 475 21.16 -9.66 -4.47
CA GLU A 475 21.10 -10.89 -5.28
C GLU A 475 19.69 -11.52 -5.35
N VAL A 476 18.80 -11.18 -4.41
CA VAL A 476 17.45 -11.79 -4.28
C VAL A 476 16.40 -10.71 -4.01
N GLU A 477 15.36 -10.65 -4.84
CA GLU A 477 14.24 -9.73 -4.69
C GLU A 477 12.99 -10.45 -4.18
N THR A 478 12.38 -9.96 -3.10
CA THR A 478 11.10 -10.44 -2.59
C THR A 478 9.94 -9.79 -3.34
N LYS A 479 9.03 -10.60 -3.88
CA LYS A 479 7.92 -10.14 -4.72
C LYS A 479 6.58 -10.69 -4.26
N ILE A 480 5.70 -9.80 -3.81
CA ILE A 480 4.36 -10.17 -3.37
C ILE A 480 3.43 -10.21 -4.58
N ILE A 481 2.98 -11.41 -4.95
CA ILE A 481 2.10 -11.65 -6.10
C ILE A 481 0.66 -11.27 -5.75
N LEU A 482 0.21 -11.71 -4.56
CA LEU A 482 -1.11 -11.45 -4.05
C LEU A 482 -1.03 -11.23 -2.55
N SER A 483 -1.77 -10.24 -2.07
CA SER A 483 -1.96 -9.96 -0.66
C SER A 483 -3.46 -9.84 -0.39
N GLY A 484 -4.00 -10.51 0.62
CA GLY A 484 -5.43 -10.45 0.93
C GLY A 484 -5.77 -10.82 2.36
N VAL A 485 -7.02 -10.55 2.72
CA VAL A 485 -7.55 -10.82 4.07
C VAL A 485 -8.36 -12.11 4.07
N GLY A 486 -8.23 -12.88 5.15
CA GLY A 486 -8.98 -14.11 5.40
C GLY A 486 -8.13 -15.38 5.34
N PRO A 487 -8.77 -16.54 5.58
CA PRO A 487 -8.09 -17.83 5.57
C PRO A 487 -7.51 -18.16 4.19
N ILE A 488 -6.49 -19.02 4.17
CA ILE A 488 -5.87 -19.46 2.91
C ILE A 488 -6.83 -20.42 2.21
N ALA A 489 -7.32 -20.00 1.05
CA ALA A 489 -8.26 -20.74 0.22
C ALA A 489 -7.53 -21.56 -0.84
N LYS A 490 -8.25 -22.48 -1.49
CA LYS A 490 -7.71 -23.30 -2.59
C LYS A 490 -7.19 -22.45 -3.75
N SER A 491 -7.89 -21.37 -4.09
CA SER A 491 -7.50 -20.45 -5.17
C SER A 491 -6.16 -19.77 -4.92
N ASP A 492 -5.82 -19.51 -3.66
CA ASP A 492 -4.53 -18.92 -3.28
C ASP A 492 -3.39 -19.92 -3.53
N VAL A 493 -3.62 -21.20 -3.21
CA VAL A 493 -2.68 -22.31 -3.48
C VAL A 493 -2.54 -22.56 -4.99
N ASP A 494 -3.63 -22.49 -5.73
CA ASP A 494 -3.61 -22.63 -7.19
C ASP A 494 -2.78 -21.52 -7.85
N LEU A 495 -2.95 -20.26 -7.40
CA LEU A 495 -2.15 -19.13 -7.86
C LEU A 495 -0.68 -19.29 -7.48
N ALA A 496 -0.41 -19.70 -6.24
CA ALA A 496 0.94 -19.93 -5.77
C ALA A 496 1.67 -21.03 -6.57
N ALA A 497 0.97 -22.12 -6.90
CA ALA A 497 1.50 -23.18 -7.76
C ALA A 497 1.83 -22.67 -9.17
N ALA A 498 0.98 -21.82 -9.74
CA ALA A 498 1.20 -21.27 -11.08
C ALA A 498 2.34 -20.24 -11.12
N ALA A 499 2.54 -19.50 -10.02
CA ALA A 499 3.56 -18.46 -9.92
C ALA A 499 4.88 -18.95 -9.30
N GLU A 500 4.96 -20.22 -8.88
CA GLU A 500 6.07 -20.77 -8.07
C GLU A 500 6.32 -19.94 -6.80
N ALA A 501 5.24 -19.59 -6.12
CA ALA A 501 5.26 -18.75 -4.92
C ALA A 501 5.03 -19.57 -3.64
N ILE A 502 5.58 -19.08 -2.52
CA ILE A 502 5.30 -19.61 -1.18
C ILE A 502 4.07 -18.89 -0.62
N VAL A 503 3.19 -19.63 0.06
CA VAL A 503 2.02 -19.04 0.72
C VAL A 503 2.35 -18.78 2.19
N VAL A 504 2.24 -17.51 2.60
CA VAL A 504 2.50 -17.04 3.96
C VAL A 504 1.19 -16.57 4.58
N GLY A 505 0.79 -17.22 5.66
CA GLY A 505 -0.35 -16.85 6.49
C GLY A 505 0.09 -16.14 7.77
N PHE A 506 -0.48 -14.99 8.07
CA PHE A 506 -0.30 -14.29 9.34
C PHE A 506 -1.59 -14.29 10.16
N ASN A 507 -1.54 -14.94 11.32
CA ASN A 507 -2.68 -15.21 12.19
C ASN A 507 -3.87 -15.91 11.49
N VAL A 508 -3.61 -16.60 10.37
CA VAL A 508 -4.61 -17.35 9.60
C VAL A 508 -4.17 -18.78 9.40
N LYS A 509 -5.16 -19.67 9.33
CA LYS A 509 -4.95 -21.10 9.08
C LYS A 509 -5.46 -21.48 7.70
N PRO A 510 -4.79 -22.42 7.00
CA PRO A 510 -5.27 -22.92 5.73
C PRO A 510 -6.56 -23.73 5.88
N GLU A 511 -7.42 -23.63 4.87
CA GLU A 511 -8.62 -24.45 4.77
C GLU A 511 -8.28 -25.92 4.49
N GLY A 512 -9.18 -26.83 4.88
CA GLY A 512 -8.97 -28.26 4.71
C GLY A 512 -8.73 -28.67 3.25
N GLU A 513 -9.40 -27.99 2.31
CA GLU A 513 -9.14 -28.20 0.87
C GLU A 513 -7.83 -27.58 0.40
N ALA A 514 -7.47 -26.40 0.90
CA ALA A 514 -6.23 -25.72 0.55
C ALA A 514 -5.01 -26.56 0.97
N LYS A 515 -5.05 -27.18 2.17
CA LYS A 515 -3.96 -28.06 2.63
C LYS A 515 -3.78 -29.29 1.73
N LYS A 516 -4.87 -29.93 1.32
CA LYS A 516 -4.83 -31.08 0.41
C LYS A 516 -4.29 -30.71 -0.98
N GLU A 517 -4.71 -29.56 -1.51
CA GLU A 517 -4.22 -29.09 -2.82
C GLU A 517 -2.74 -28.71 -2.75
N ALA A 518 -2.30 -28.12 -1.63
CA ALA A 518 -0.91 -27.76 -1.41
C ALA A 518 0.01 -28.99 -1.36
N GLU A 519 -0.40 -30.05 -0.66
CA GLU A 519 0.33 -31.33 -0.64
C GLU A 519 0.39 -31.95 -2.06
N LYS A 520 -0.70 -31.88 -2.81
CA LYS A 520 -0.78 -32.41 -4.18
C LYS A 520 0.13 -31.66 -5.16
N ARG A 521 0.17 -30.33 -5.07
CA ARG A 521 0.95 -29.45 -5.95
C ARG A 521 2.35 -29.13 -5.43
N LYS A 522 2.71 -29.63 -4.25
CA LYS A 522 3.96 -29.35 -3.53
C LYS A 522 4.19 -27.85 -3.30
N VAL A 523 3.12 -27.12 -2.98
CA VAL A 523 3.20 -25.72 -2.58
C VAL A 523 3.44 -25.64 -1.08
N GLU A 524 4.43 -24.86 -0.65
CA GLU A 524 4.71 -24.64 0.76
C GLU A 524 3.73 -23.60 1.34
N ILE A 525 3.10 -23.97 2.45
CA ILE A 525 2.25 -23.08 3.26
C ILE A 525 2.90 -22.92 4.62
N ARG A 526 3.25 -21.69 5.00
CA ARG A 526 3.70 -21.35 6.35
C ARG A 526 2.70 -20.43 7.04
N SER A 527 2.41 -20.69 8.30
CA SER A 527 1.48 -19.89 9.11
C SER A 527 2.19 -19.41 10.36
N TYR A 528 2.15 -18.10 10.59
CA TYR A 528 2.83 -17.43 11.69
C TYR A 528 1.81 -16.72 12.57
N THR A 529 2.14 -16.58 13.85
CA THR A 529 1.36 -15.79 14.81
C THR A 529 2.14 -14.56 15.27
N ILE A 530 3.46 -14.55 15.07
CA ILE A 530 4.37 -13.47 15.47
C ILE A 530 5.06 -12.96 14.21
N ILE A 531 5.05 -11.63 14.02
CA ILE A 531 5.51 -11.02 12.77
C ILE A 531 7.04 -11.13 12.59
N TYR A 532 7.79 -11.20 13.69
CA TYR A 532 9.25 -11.37 13.67
C TYR A 532 9.66 -12.75 13.18
N GLU A 533 9.01 -13.81 13.67
CA GLU A 533 9.26 -15.18 13.20
C GLU A 533 9.04 -15.30 11.69
N LEU A 534 8.00 -14.63 11.18
CA LEU A 534 7.74 -14.55 9.74
C LEU A 534 8.90 -13.88 8.99
N ILE A 535 9.37 -12.73 9.48
CA ILE A 535 10.44 -11.98 8.82
C ILE A 535 11.76 -12.76 8.86
N GLU A 536 12.14 -13.30 10.01
CA GLU A 536 13.36 -14.08 10.19
C GLU A 536 13.39 -15.32 9.29
N ASP A 537 12.27 -16.03 9.18
CA ASP A 537 12.15 -17.19 8.28
C ASP A 537 12.30 -16.79 6.81
N ILE A 538 11.71 -15.66 6.40
CA ILE A 538 11.83 -15.17 5.03
C ILE A 538 13.25 -14.67 4.75
N GLU A 539 13.89 -13.99 5.69
CA GLU A 539 15.31 -13.61 5.60
C GLU A 539 16.22 -14.84 5.49
N ALA A 540 15.94 -15.89 6.27
CA ALA A 540 16.66 -17.16 6.19
C ALA A 540 16.44 -17.86 4.84
N ALA A 541 15.22 -17.82 4.29
CA ALA A 541 14.94 -18.34 2.96
C ALA A 541 15.70 -17.56 1.87
N VAL A 542 15.73 -16.23 1.97
CA VAL A 542 16.51 -15.36 1.07
C VAL A 542 18.00 -15.69 1.15
N LYS A 543 18.56 -15.86 2.36
CA LYS A 543 19.96 -16.26 2.55
C LYS A 543 20.26 -17.64 1.96
N GLY A 544 19.34 -18.60 2.11
CA GLY A 544 19.49 -19.94 1.53
C GLY A 544 19.46 -19.98 0.00
N MET A 545 18.95 -18.94 -0.65
CA MET A 545 18.96 -18.80 -2.12
C MET A 545 20.23 -18.15 -2.68
N LEU A 546 21.07 -17.57 -1.81
CA LEU A 546 22.34 -16.96 -2.19
C LEU A 546 23.32 -18.03 -2.66
N GLU A 547 24.09 -17.70 -3.69
CA GLU A 547 25.16 -18.57 -4.14
C GLU A 547 26.35 -18.43 -3.19
N PRO A 548 27.00 -19.53 -2.80
CA PRO A 548 28.17 -19.46 -1.95
C PRO A 548 29.28 -18.66 -2.64
N LYS A 549 29.80 -17.64 -1.95
CA LYS A 549 30.92 -16.85 -2.46
C LYS A 549 32.21 -17.62 -2.24
N PHE A 550 33.06 -17.66 -3.25
CA PHE A 550 34.37 -18.29 -3.17
C PHE A 550 35.45 -17.20 -3.15
N GLU A 551 36.35 -17.27 -2.18
CA GLU A 551 37.50 -16.37 -2.08
C GLU A 551 38.80 -17.15 -2.38
N GLU A 552 39.73 -16.49 -3.10
CA GLU A 552 41.06 -17.04 -3.36
C GLU A 552 41.88 -17.03 -2.05
N GLN A 553 42.04 -18.20 -1.41
CA GLN A 553 42.99 -18.35 -0.32
C GLN A 553 44.38 -18.68 -0.90
N TYR A 554 45.33 -17.77 -0.71
CA TYR A 554 46.73 -18.01 -1.04
C TYR A 554 47.31 -19.14 -0.17
N LEU A 555 47.94 -20.13 -0.80
CA LEU A 555 48.55 -21.29 -0.14
C LEU A 555 50.08 -21.21 -0.10
N GLY A 556 50.70 -20.69 -1.17
CA GLY A 556 52.15 -20.61 -1.25
C GLY A 556 52.68 -20.16 -2.61
N THR A 557 53.98 -19.87 -2.65
CA THR A 557 54.71 -19.49 -3.85
C THR A 557 55.81 -20.51 -4.12
N VAL A 558 55.97 -20.86 -5.38
CA VAL A 558 56.93 -21.87 -5.84
C VAL A 558 57.68 -21.33 -7.05
N GLU A 559 59.00 -21.43 -7.05
CA GLU A 559 59.84 -20.95 -8.16
C GLU A 559 60.30 -22.13 -9.02
N ILE A 560 60.16 -22.01 -10.34
CA ILE A 560 60.65 -23.01 -11.30
C ILE A 560 62.14 -22.80 -11.50
N ARG A 561 62.95 -23.79 -11.15
CA ARG A 561 64.41 -23.73 -11.30
C ARG A 561 64.94 -24.46 -12.51
N ILE A 562 64.29 -25.55 -12.89
CA ILE A 562 64.78 -26.41 -13.96
C ILE A 562 63.62 -27.09 -14.68
N ARG A 563 63.79 -27.32 -15.98
CA ARG A 563 62.81 -28.02 -16.81
C ARG A 563 63.29 -29.45 -17.11
N PHE A 564 62.51 -30.44 -16.69
CA PHE A 564 62.80 -31.85 -16.95
C PHE A 564 61.89 -32.39 -18.05
N GLN A 565 62.47 -32.97 -19.10
CA GLN A 565 61.70 -33.67 -20.12
C GLN A 565 61.62 -35.16 -19.76
N PHE A 566 60.42 -35.65 -19.45
CA PHE A 566 60.21 -37.05 -19.07
C PHE A 566 59.60 -37.83 -20.23
N GLY A 567 60.47 -38.45 -21.04
CA GLY A 567 60.06 -39.26 -22.19
C GLY A 567 59.37 -38.45 -23.31
N ARG A 568 58.45 -39.10 -24.04
CA ARG A 568 57.66 -38.49 -25.14
C ARG A 568 56.32 -37.90 -24.70
N LYS A 569 55.99 -37.91 -23.40
CA LYS A 569 54.61 -37.70 -22.90
C LYS A 569 54.42 -36.54 -21.90
N GLY A 570 55.46 -35.80 -21.52
CA GLY A 570 55.25 -34.62 -20.68
C GLY A 570 56.54 -33.97 -20.18
N ILE A 571 56.40 -32.71 -19.79
CA ILE A 571 57.47 -31.86 -19.24
C ILE A 571 57.15 -31.57 -17.78
N ILE A 572 58.13 -31.82 -16.90
CA ILE A 572 58.01 -31.63 -15.45
C ILE A 572 58.79 -30.36 -15.07
N ALA A 573 58.16 -29.48 -14.32
CA ALA A 573 58.82 -28.33 -13.71
C ALA A 573 59.51 -28.79 -12.42
N GLY A 574 60.84 -28.70 -12.38
CA GLY A 574 61.63 -28.84 -11.17
C GLY A 574 61.59 -27.53 -10.40
N CYS A 575 60.93 -27.57 -9.26
CA CYS A 575 60.46 -26.40 -8.53
C CYS A 575 61.00 -26.37 -7.10
N TYR A 576 61.11 -25.17 -6.53
CA TYR A 576 61.47 -24.95 -5.14
C TYR A 576 60.40 -24.12 -4.45
N VAL A 577 59.84 -24.62 -3.34
CA VAL A 577 58.82 -23.88 -2.59
C VAL A 577 59.51 -22.77 -1.79
N THR A 578 59.25 -21.51 -2.16
CA THR A 578 59.86 -20.33 -1.51
C THR A 578 59.04 -19.84 -0.33
N ASP A 579 57.73 -20.02 -0.40
CA ASP A 579 56.80 -19.57 0.64
C ASP A 579 55.56 -20.46 0.72
N GLY A 580 55.03 -20.65 1.93
CA GLY A 580 53.83 -21.45 2.17
C GLY A 580 53.96 -22.94 1.81
N LYS A 581 52.97 -23.46 1.08
CA LYS A 581 52.92 -24.86 0.63
C LYS A 581 52.30 -25.00 -0.75
N ALA A 582 52.75 -26.02 -1.48
CA ALA A 582 52.14 -26.44 -2.74
C ALA A 582 51.32 -27.71 -2.51
N THR A 583 50.03 -27.68 -2.84
CA THR A 583 49.13 -28.83 -2.72
C THR A 583 48.77 -29.39 -4.10
N ARG A 584 48.62 -30.71 -4.19
CA ARG A 584 48.18 -31.38 -5.42
C ARG A 584 46.72 -31.01 -5.72
N ASN A 585 46.40 -30.79 -7.00
CA ASN A 585 45.08 -30.35 -7.50
C ASN A 585 44.63 -28.93 -7.11
N ALA A 586 45.48 -28.14 -6.43
CA ALA A 586 45.18 -26.73 -6.20
C ALA A 586 45.23 -25.91 -7.51
N GLN A 587 44.57 -24.75 -7.48
CA GLN A 587 44.70 -23.78 -8.55
C GLN A 587 46.05 -23.08 -8.45
N CYS A 588 46.60 -22.74 -9.61
CA CYS A 588 47.90 -22.13 -9.71
C CYS A 588 47.94 -21.11 -10.84
N ARG A 589 48.65 -20.01 -10.59
CA ARG A 589 48.89 -18.95 -11.54
C ARG A 589 50.39 -18.81 -11.74
N VAL A 590 50.86 -19.04 -12.96
CA VAL A 590 52.28 -18.95 -13.31
C VAL A 590 52.56 -17.56 -13.84
N ARG A 591 53.51 -16.87 -13.22
CA ARG A 591 53.95 -15.53 -13.57
C ARG A 591 55.37 -15.54 -14.11
N ARG A 592 55.58 -14.80 -15.19
CA ARG A 592 56.90 -14.46 -15.73
C ARG A 592 57.15 -12.99 -15.51
N GLY A 593 57.88 -12.66 -14.46
CA GLY A 593 58.04 -11.28 -13.99
C GLY A 593 56.71 -10.70 -13.50
N LYS A 594 56.07 -9.84 -14.31
CA LYS A 594 54.76 -9.23 -13.99
C LYS A 594 53.58 -9.79 -14.80
N GLU A 595 53.84 -10.61 -15.81
CA GLU A 595 52.79 -11.15 -16.69
C GLU A 595 52.35 -12.54 -16.23
N ILE A 596 51.04 -12.79 -16.24
CA ILE A 596 50.45 -14.11 -15.98
C ILE A 596 50.50 -14.90 -17.29
N VAL A 597 51.26 -15.98 -17.30
CA VAL A 597 51.48 -16.83 -18.50
C VAL A 597 50.55 -18.03 -18.51
N TYR A 598 50.08 -18.45 -17.35
CA TYR A 598 49.14 -19.56 -17.20
C TYR A 598 48.29 -19.38 -15.95
N ASP A 599 47.00 -19.69 -16.07
CA ASP A 599 46.05 -19.78 -14.96
C ASP A 599 45.30 -21.11 -15.13
N GLY A 600 45.44 -22.01 -14.15
CA GLY A 600 44.93 -23.37 -14.26
C GLY A 600 45.17 -24.19 -13.00
N ARG A 601 45.28 -25.51 -13.14
CA ARG A 601 45.48 -26.44 -12.01
C ARG A 601 46.79 -27.20 -12.09
N ILE A 602 47.28 -27.60 -10.91
CA ILE A 602 48.41 -28.52 -10.77
C ILE A 602 47.91 -29.96 -10.99
N GLY A 603 48.39 -30.61 -12.04
CA GLY A 603 47.98 -31.98 -12.40
C GLY A 603 48.66 -33.05 -11.53
N SER A 604 49.97 -32.93 -11.29
CA SER A 604 50.67 -33.82 -10.35
C SER A 604 51.78 -33.12 -9.59
N LEU A 605 52.00 -33.59 -8.36
CA LEU A 605 53.02 -33.08 -7.44
C LEU A 605 53.82 -34.28 -6.92
N LYS A 606 55.14 -34.26 -7.17
CA LYS A 606 56.06 -35.30 -6.73
C LYS A 606 57.20 -34.69 -5.91
N HIS A 607 57.60 -35.39 -4.87
CA HIS A 607 58.85 -35.10 -4.16
C HIS A 607 59.80 -36.26 -4.44
N LEU A 608 60.92 -35.98 -5.11
CA LEU A 608 61.87 -36.99 -5.58
C LEU A 608 61.21 -38.05 -6.48
N LYS A 609 60.86 -39.22 -5.92
CA LYS A 609 60.22 -40.33 -6.64
C LYS A 609 58.78 -40.60 -6.21
N ASP A 610 58.34 -39.98 -5.12
CA ASP A 610 57.07 -40.27 -4.48
C ASP A 610 56.00 -39.23 -4.85
N ASP A 611 54.80 -39.70 -5.15
CA ASP A 611 53.61 -38.85 -5.31
C ASP A 611 53.16 -38.34 -3.93
N VAL A 612 53.25 -37.03 -3.73
CA VAL A 612 52.96 -36.38 -2.45
C VAL A 612 51.71 -35.51 -2.57
N ARG A 613 50.97 -35.38 -1.47
CA ARG A 613 49.76 -34.54 -1.41
C ARG A 613 50.10 -33.07 -1.26
N GLU A 614 51.11 -32.74 -0.47
CA GLU A 614 51.57 -31.38 -0.25
C GLU A 614 53.09 -31.34 -0.07
N VAL A 615 53.70 -30.22 -0.43
CA VAL A 615 55.12 -29.93 -0.23
C VAL A 615 55.23 -28.57 0.43
N THR A 616 55.99 -28.50 1.52
CA THR A 616 56.13 -27.30 2.36
C THR A 616 57.34 -26.46 1.97
N ASN A 617 57.39 -25.22 2.47
CA ASN A 617 58.49 -24.28 2.27
C ASN A 617 59.87 -24.94 2.53
N GLY A 618 60.81 -24.67 1.62
CA GLY A 618 62.20 -25.10 1.72
C GLY A 618 62.49 -26.43 1.03
N MET A 619 61.48 -27.10 0.48
CA MET A 619 61.61 -28.39 -0.21
C MET A 619 61.52 -28.24 -1.74
N GLU A 620 62.23 -29.13 -2.43
CA GLU A 620 62.17 -29.27 -3.89
C GLU A 620 60.97 -30.14 -4.29
N CYS A 621 60.31 -29.82 -5.39
CA CYS A 621 59.23 -30.65 -5.92
C CYS A 621 59.21 -30.68 -7.44
N GLY A 622 58.64 -31.73 -8.00
CA GLY A 622 58.30 -31.84 -9.42
C GLY A 622 56.82 -31.53 -9.59
N ILE A 623 56.50 -30.48 -10.34
CA ILE A 623 55.13 -30.08 -10.67
C ILE A 623 54.87 -30.36 -12.16
N THR A 624 53.70 -30.93 -12.46
CA THR A 624 53.18 -31.05 -13.83
C THR A 624 51.84 -30.34 -13.91
N PHE A 625 51.60 -29.57 -14.97
CA PHE A 625 50.33 -28.88 -15.24
C PHE A 625 49.47 -29.71 -16.20
N ASP A 626 48.14 -29.55 -16.15
CA ASP A 626 47.22 -30.33 -16.99
C ASP A 626 47.33 -29.97 -18.49
N ASP A 627 47.38 -28.68 -18.84
CA ASP A 627 47.38 -28.21 -20.24
C ASP A 627 48.48 -27.16 -20.53
N PHE A 628 49.58 -27.15 -19.77
CA PHE A 628 50.63 -26.14 -19.91
C PHE A 628 52.05 -26.68 -19.88
N GLU A 629 52.75 -26.55 -21.00
CA GLU A 629 54.13 -27.01 -21.17
C GLU A 629 55.13 -25.87 -21.37
N SER A 630 54.69 -24.61 -21.55
CA SER A 630 55.54 -23.49 -22.01
C SER A 630 56.20 -22.66 -20.90
N PHE A 631 56.42 -23.26 -19.73
CA PHE A 631 57.10 -22.63 -18.60
C PHE A 631 58.62 -22.54 -18.79
N GLN A 632 59.23 -21.52 -18.21
CA GLN A 632 60.67 -21.22 -18.25
C GLN A 632 61.29 -21.26 -16.85
N GLU A 633 62.62 -21.40 -16.80
CA GLU A 633 63.38 -21.27 -15.55
C GLU A 633 63.31 -19.82 -15.06
N GLY A 634 63.00 -19.63 -13.78
CA GLY A 634 62.73 -18.33 -13.17
C GLY A 634 61.26 -17.89 -13.18
N ASP A 635 60.34 -18.67 -13.77
CA ASP A 635 58.90 -18.42 -13.64
C ASP A 635 58.44 -18.73 -12.19
N VAL A 636 57.52 -17.93 -11.67
CA VAL A 636 57.00 -18.02 -10.30
C VAL A 636 55.56 -18.53 -10.33
N ILE A 637 55.25 -19.56 -9.56
CA ILE A 637 53.94 -20.17 -9.44
C ILE A 637 53.31 -19.72 -8.12
N GLU A 638 52.20 -19.00 -8.20
CA GLU A 638 51.34 -18.70 -7.05
C GLU A 638 50.28 -19.80 -6.94
N VAL A 639 50.25 -20.52 -5.82
CA VAL A 639 49.28 -21.58 -5.54
C VAL A 639 48.19 -21.03 -4.63
N PHE A 640 46.93 -21.26 -5.01
CA PHE A 640 45.76 -20.82 -4.25
C PHE A 640 44.64 -21.85 -4.32
N GLU A 641 43.74 -21.78 -3.36
CA GLU A 641 42.55 -22.63 -3.30
C GLU A 641 41.30 -21.75 -3.15
N MET A 642 40.24 -22.09 -3.86
CA MET A 642 38.96 -21.40 -3.76
C MET A 642 38.23 -21.93 -2.54
N ILE A 643 38.20 -21.15 -1.46
CA ILE A 643 37.48 -21.53 -0.25
C ILE A 643 36.10 -20.88 -0.29
N GLN A 644 35.08 -21.68 -0.03
CA GLN A 644 33.73 -21.20 0.19
C GLN A 644 33.71 -20.36 1.47
N VAL A 645 33.42 -19.07 1.34
CA VAL A 645 33.15 -18.17 2.45
C VAL A 645 31.65 -18.12 2.64
N ASN A 646 31.19 -18.57 3.81
CA ASN A 646 29.80 -18.41 4.21
C ASN A 646 29.71 -17.12 5.04
N ASP A 647 29.02 -16.10 4.51
CA ASP A 647 28.65 -14.89 5.25
C ASP A 647 27.55 -15.16 6.30
#